data_AF-A0A9W9YX93-F1
#
_entry.id   AF-A0A9W9YX93-F1
#
_cell.length_a   1.000
_cell.length_b   1.000
_cell.length_c   1.000
_cell.angle_alpha   90.00
_cell.angle_beta   90.00
_cell.angle_gamma   90.00
#
_symmetry.space_group_name_H-M   'P 1'
#
loop_
_entity.id
_entity.type
_entity.pdbx_description
1 polymer ?
#
loop_
_entity_poly.entity_id
_entity_poly.type
_entity_poly.pdbx_seq_one_letter_code
_entity_poly.pdbx_strand_id
1 'polypeptide(L)'
;MASYLKEKNLILILTVCYIAAGFVTVEGKGSLQGDNIIFSPLRKGSNYTLTRSKSDWFLSSYDTIAETVVLSLNYSPPYDVIKDGLRALDGKNYFTAGDITRKAIAGNIPVTLLTSVSLISAFVIPLVGIIFGCFRCKGRCGGELIEEDLETNPKKHRQMFTAVISVCTALIMIAAFSISLINDKTESAAPALDSLFIRSVVDITIYKENTLNELSEVTGENMNFTIGLISQELMYLPVNITTPVIERGKGAVKDLLDNVKELGSKLKDLRDSLKDVADIVQNLRMLGQKLRVGLDEARTNLTAAKTECSKDTPSVTAKACDKIPTGDTLQADADFNKVPGLAQEFSNIEGILARNDFDAQSVQGQNEFNLIVAKVHEKTLSGREEITNFTKELQDFAAKMVNSLREAGDALQTDLLLPAKTEVHTIFGKGGLFYRYDKYRWITLLSISLAVVFVVLLTFLALISGALGASPSDTPSTRSDISNCAGNALMCVVGLYFFSAFFLNLILAVTFFIGANATVLCKSAADLSLLENTIDDPSTLGYYPVSKAVLGNGIIDIRLSDILRRCSQTKTPWELLQLDSKFNFENMKSYKDKIPPLDEILAGINSTITDVELVSDDTRKAINDTYTAGVQEIEFFKYSMETALPLIKNNLLLTTFANDVGTAADSQVSTAIAGKLRSVKDALNNLHDDTIIISQPLVGELSQKSQLLMTKNMNVLNDANKIDLLRERLKLILDSDGLVLANEAGKKSLSRTLGWMDQYLEDTINKLRNHVGDCHPIRNVYDVLVSDVCDNAVSLVNALWLCLGVIAMFSVITIILCVRLAKHLRRAKTGDDIDLYSEESTSNYGVPLRLFEKFPKINKKRFAWRKPSSPPDSPPATSWSNY
;
A
#
# COMPACT_ATOMS: atom_id res chain seq x y z
N MET A 1 -12.54 50.86 -27.10
CA MET A 1 -11.65 50.61 -25.95
C MET A 1 -11.90 49.29 -25.21
N ALA A 2 -13.00 48.57 -25.46
CA ALA A 2 -13.26 47.24 -24.89
C ALA A 2 -12.94 46.05 -25.83
N SER A 3 -12.30 46.28 -26.99
CA SER A 3 -11.94 45.23 -27.97
C SER A 3 -10.43 44.97 -28.09
N TYR A 4 -9.59 45.68 -27.31
CA TYR A 4 -8.12 45.62 -27.45
C TYR A 4 -7.42 44.86 -26.30
N LEU A 5 -8.20 44.23 -25.41
CA LEU A 5 -7.72 43.55 -24.19
C LEU A 5 -7.94 42.03 -24.19
N LYS A 6 -8.39 41.44 -25.30
CA LYS A 6 -8.84 40.03 -25.33
C LYS A 6 -7.79 39.01 -25.82
N GLU A 7 -6.72 39.43 -26.49
CA GLU A 7 -5.73 38.48 -27.05
C GLU A 7 -4.42 38.35 -26.27
N LYS A 8 -3.95 39.40 -25.57
CA LYS A 8 -2.66 39.32 -24.85
C LYS A 8 -2.75 38.76 -23.43
N ASN A 9 -3.92 38.74 -22.81
CA ASN A 9 -4.11 38.17 -21.47
C ASN A 9 -4.57 36.70 -21.49
N LEU A 10 -5.04 36.18 -22.63
CA LEU A 10 -5.44 34.76 -22.70
C LEU A 10 -4.21 33.84 -22.67
N ILE A 11 -3.09 34.25 -23.27
CA ILE A 11 -1.83 33.49 -23.24
C ILE A 11 -1.17 33.55 -21.86
N LEU A 12 -1.23 34.69 -21.17
CA LEU A 12 -0.70 34.85 -19.80
C LEU A 12 -1.60 34.13 -18.76
N ILE A 13 -2.92 34.13 -18.95
CA ILE A 13 -3.85 33.38 -18.08
C ILE A 13 -3.79 31.88 -18.40
N LEU A 14 -3.57 31.46 -19.65
CA LEU A 14 -3.33 30.06 -19.98
C LEU A 14 -1.97 29.57 -19.46
N THR A 15 -0.91 30.39 -19.47
CA THR A 15 0.38 30.01 -18.85
C THR A 15 0.33 30.05 -17.33
N VAL A 16 -0.40 30.99 -16.71
CA VAL A 16 -0.58 31.01 -15.25
C VAL A 16 -1.54 29.93 -14.77
N CYS A 17 -2.55 29.53 -15.56
CA CYS A 17 -3.38 28.36 -15.26
C CYS A 17 -2.64 27.03 -15.53
N TYR A 18 -1.70 26.97 -16.49
CA TYR A 18 -0.83 25.80 -16.68
C TYR A 18 0.22 25.67 -15.56
N ILE A 19 0.68 26.79 -15.00
CA ILE A 19 1.65 26.80 -13.89
C ILE A 19 0.94 26.64 -12.53
N ALA A 20 -0.32 27.05 -12.39
CA ALA A 20 -1.10 26.91 -11.15
C ALA A 20 -1.95 25.64 -11.05
N ALA A 21 -2.18 24.91 -12.15
CA ALA A 21 -2.81 23.57 -12.11
C ALA A 21 -1.81 22.41 -11.98
N GLY A 22 -0.50 22.70 -12.00
CA GLY A 22 0.58 21.71 -11.90
C GLY A 22 1.09 21.43 -10.48
N PHE A 23 0.60 22.13 -9.46
CA PHE A 23 0.82 21.73 -8.06
C PHE A 23 -0.41 20.98 -7.57
N VAL A 24 -0.60 19.77 -8.10
CA VAL A 24 -1.00 18.69 -7.19
C VAL A 24 0.17 18.59 -6.24
N THR A 25 0.06 19.23 -5.08
CA THR A 25 0.87 18.84 -3.93
C THR A 25 0.59 17.36 -3.77
N VAL A 26 1.52 16.54 -4.26
CA VAL A 26 1.55 15.12 -3.96
C VAL A 26 1.84 15.07 -2.46
N GLU A 27 0.81 15.24 -1.63
CA GLU A 27 0.82 14.92 -0.21
C GLU A 27 0.86 13.39 -0.11
N GLY A 28 1.98 12.80 -0.54
CA GLY A 28 2.31 11.42 -0.32
C GLY A 28 3.39 11.36 0.73
N LYS A 29 3.27 10.45 1.70
CA LYS A 29 4.30 10.23 2.73
C LYS A 29 5.62 9.64 2.18
N GLY A 30 5.81 9.59 0.86
CA GLY A 30 7.07 9.20 0.22
C GLY A 30 8.02 10.39 0.15
N SER A 31 9.33 10.12 0.17
CA SER A 31 10.35 11.16 -0.06
C SER A 31 11.33 10.73 -1.15
N LEU A 32 11.85 11.70 -1.89
CA LEU A 32 12.88 11.49 -2.89
C LEU A 32 14.26 11.75 -2.28
N GLN A 33 15.17 10.80 -2.40
CA GLN A 33 16.58 10.98 -2.08
C GLN A 33 17.42 10.75 -3.35
N GLY A 34 17.72 11.83 -4.07
CA GLY A 34 18.27 11.73 -5.43
C GLY A 34 17.24 11.10 -6.37
N ASP A 35 17.62 10.03 -7.07
CA ASP A 35 16.73 9.28 -7.96
C ASP A 35 16.04 8.08 -7.26
N ASN A 36 16.26 7.90 -5.96
CA ASN A 36 15.67 6.81 -5.19
C ASN A 36 14.43 7.28 -4.43
N ILE A 37 13.36 6.46 -4.46
CA ILE A 37 12.15 6.68 -3.70
C ILE A 37 12.30 5.98 -2.34
N ILE A 38 12.08 6.74 -1.27
CA ILE A 38 11.92 6.20 0.08
C ILE A 38 10.42 6.09 0.36
N PHE A 39 9.91 4.87 0.26
CA PHE A 39 8.51 4.57 0.59
C PHE A 39 8.28 4.60 2.10
N SER A 40 7.10 5.05 2.50
CA SER A 40 6.71 5.02 3.90
C SER A 40 6.64 3.59 4.47
N PRO A 41 6.92 3.41 5.77
CA PRO A 41 6.68 2.14 6.45
C PRO A 41 5.18 1.82 6.47
N LEU A 42 4.86 0.52 6.62
CA LEU A 42 3.47 0.09 6.76
C LEU A 42 2.81 0.79 7.96
N ARG A 43 1.53 1.16 7.78
CA ARG A 43 0.77 1.90 8.77
C ARG A 43 0.59 1.06 10.04
N LYS A 44 0.78 1.66 11.21
CA LYS A 44 0.50 0.97 12.47
C LYS A 44 -1.02 0.79 12.61
N GLY A 45 -1.46 -0.47 12.60
CA GLY A 45 -2.86 -0.86 12.76
C GLY A 45 -3.42 -0.61 14.18
N SER A 46 -4.72 -0.88 14.34
CA SER A 46 -5.39 -0.88 15.64
C SER A 46 -4.88 -2.02 16.52
N ASN A 47 -4.86 -1.81 17.84
CA ASN A 47 -4.45 -2.82 18.80
C ASN A 47 -5.48 -3.95 18.92
N TYR A 48 -4.99 -5.18 19.04
CA TYR A 48 -5.79 -6.38 19.33
C TYR A 48 -6.23 -6.42 20.80
N THR A 49 -7.35 -7.09 21.08
CA THR A 49 -8.01 -7.09 22.39
C THR A 49 -7.77 -8.35 23.21
N LEU A 50 -7.43 -9.47 22.56
CA LEU A 50 -7.17 -10.74 23.24
C LEU A 50 -5.78 -10.78 23.84
N THR A 51 -5.73 -11.13 25.12
CA THR A 51 -4.52 -11.50 25.83
C THR A 51 -4.65 -12.92 26.34
N ARG A 52 -3.60 -13.72 26.18
CA ARG A 52 -3.57 -15.07 26.74
C ARG A 52 -3.50 -14.97 28.27
N SER A 53 -4.52 -15.48 28.95
CA SER A 53 -4.54 -15.57 30.41
C SER A 53 -4.41 -17.03 30.82
N LYS A 54 -3.45 -17.33 31.71
CA LYS A 54 -3.36 -18.68 32.29
C LYS A 54 -4.45 -18.84 33.34
N SER A 55 -5.32 -19.84 33.18
CA SER A 55 -6.37 -20.18 34.15
C SER A 55 -5.78 -21.00 35.30
N ASP A 56 -5.13 -20.33 36.25
CA ASP A 56 -4.68 -20.98 37.49
C ASP A 56 -5.82 -20.91 38.53
N TRP A 57 -6.80 -21.83 38.43
CA TRP A 57 -7.90 -21.94 39.38
C TRP A 57 -7.66 -23.05 40.43
N PHE A 58 -8.33 -22.96 41.58
CA PHE A 58 -8.03 -23.72 42.80
C PHE A 58 -7.94 -25.25 42.62
N LEU A 59 -8.74 -25.86 41.73
CA LEU A 59 -8.71 -27.31 41.47
C LEU A 59 -8.15 -27.66 40.09
N SER A 60 -7.31 -26.82 39.50
CA SER A 60 -6.63 -27.12 38.22
C SER A 60 -5.87 -28.46 38.25
N SER A 61 -5.34 -28.84 39.41
CA SER A 61 -4.69 -30.15 39.62
C SER A 61 -5.63 -31.35 39.42
N TYR A 62 -6.94 -31.20 39.66
CA TYR A 62 -7.92 -32.27 39.46
C TYR A 62 -8.12 -32.53 37.98
N ASP A 63 -8.13 -31.46 37.18
CA ASP A 63 -8.20 -31.56 35.73
C ASP A 63 -6.97 -32.23 35.14
N THR A 64 -5.76 -31.89 35.59
CA THR A 64 -4.54 -32.58 35.13
C THR A 64 -4.59 -34.09 35.40
N ILE A 65 -5.13 -34.51 36.55
CA ILE A 65 -5.33 -35.94 36.86
C ILE A 65 -6.37 -36.56 35.92
N ALA A 66 -7.51 -35.90 35.74
CA ALA A 66 -8.59 -36.34 34.87
C ALA A 66 -8.13 -36.46 33.40
N GLU A 67 -7.41 -35.47 32.90
CA GLU A 67 -6.81 -35.45 31.57
C GLU A 67 -5.85 -36.64 31.41
N THR A 68 -4.96 -36.87 32.36
CA THR A 68 -4.01 -38.00 32.33
C THR A 68 -4.75 -39.34 32.25
N VAL A 69 -5.83 -39.51 33.02
CA VAL A 69 -6.66 -40.71 32.99
C VAL A 69 -7.31 -40.87 31.61
N VAL A 70 -7.92 -39.82 31.07
CA VAL A 70 -8.61 -39.87 29.78
C VAL A 70 -7.64 -40.14 28.62
N LEU A 71 -6.52 -39.44 28.55
CA LEU A 71 -5.53 -39.59 27.48
C LEU A 71 -4.82 -40.95 27.53
N SER A 72 -4.78 -41.61 28.69
CA SER A 72 -4.33 -42.99 28.82
C SER A 72 -5.32 -44.02 28.25
N LEU A 73 -6.61 -43.65 28.17
CA LEU A 73 -7.69 -44.51 27.68
C LEU A 73 -7.94 -44.34 26.18
N ASN A 74 -7.96 -43.09 25.71
CA ASN A 74 -8.08 -42.79 24.29
C ASN A 74 -7.34 -41.49 23.96
N TYR A 75 -6.55 -41.53 22.89
CA TYR A 75 -5.72 -40.41 22.46
C TYR A 75 -6.29 -39.68 21.25
N SER A 76 -7.20 -40.30 20.48
CA SER A 76 -7.70 -39.71 19.22
C SER A 76 -9.23 -39.59 19.22
N PRO A 77 -9.77 -38.45 18.78
CA PRO A 77 -11.20 -38.24 18.72
C PRO A 77 -11.79 -39.05 17.55
N PRO A 78 -13.09 -39.34 17.57
CA PRO A 78 -13.75 -40.07 16.48
C PRO A 78 -13.91 -39.16 15.24
N TYR A 79 -12.84 -38.98 14.47
CA TYR A 79 -12.80 -38.04 13.33
C TYR A 79 -13.92 -38.30 12.32
N ASP A 80 -14.24 -39.56 12.01
CA ASP A 80 -15.33 -39.88 11.06
C ASP A 80 -16.70 -39.35 11.51
N VAL A 81 -16.97 -39.36 12.83
CA VAL A 81 -18.21 -38.81 13.40
C VAL A 81 -18.24 -37.30 13.25
N ILE A 82 -17.10 -36.64 13.45
CA ILE A 82 -16.97 -35.19 13.30
C ILE A 82 -17.13 -34.80 11.84
N LYS A 83 -16.52 -35.55 10.91
CA LYS A 83 -16.69 -35.35 9.45
C LYS A 83 -18.15 -35.47 9.03
N ASP A 84 -18.86 -36.49 9.52
CA ASP A 84 -20.29 -36.67 9.25
C ASP A 84 -21.13 -35.52 9.80
N GLY A 85 -20.80 -35.00 10.99
CA GLY A 85 -21.43 -33.81 11.56
C GLY A 85 -21.21 -32.56 10.70
N LEU A 86 -19.98 -32.33 10.24
CA LEU A 86 -19.65 -31.21 9.34
C LEU A 86 -20.38 -31.31 8.00
N ARG A 87 -20.50 -32.52 7.43
CA ARG A 87 -21.30 -32.76 6.21
C ARG A 87 -22.79 -32.44 6.41
N ALA A 88 -23.32 -32.72 7.61
CA ALA A 88 -24.71 -32.39 7.93
C ALA A 88 -24.93 -30.88 8.01
N LEU A 89 -23.97 -30.15 8.59
CA LEU A 89 -23.99 -28.68 8.62
C LEU A 89 -23.86 -28.05 7.22
N ASP A 90 -23.07 -28.67 6.33
CA ASP A 90 -22.95 -28.26 4.90
C ASP A 90 -24.16 -28.69 4.04
N GLY A 91 -25.23 -29.21 4.65
CA GLY A 91 -26.46 -29.62 3.96
C GLY A 91 -26.32 -30.87 3.09
N LYS A 92 -25.22 -31.62 3.21
CA LYS A 92 -24.91 -32.78 2.35
C LYS A 92 -25.54 -34.08 2.81
N ASN A 93 -25.87 -34.23 4.09
CA ASN A 93 -26.53 -35.41 4.65
C ASN A 93 -27.38 -35.07 5.88
N TYR A 94 -28.58 -35.63 5.99
CA TYR A 94 -29.35 -35.57 7.25
C TYR A 94 -28.93 -36.73 8.16
N PHE A 95 -28.29 -36.41 9.28
CA PHE A 95 -27.98 -37.37 10.34
C PHE A 95 -28.91 -37.16 11.53
N THR A 96 -29.44 -38.25 12.10
CA THR A 96 -30.16 -38.16 13.37
C THR A 96 -29.19 -38.18 14.55
N ALA A 97 -29.57 -37.56 15.67
CA ALA A 97 -28.78 -37.60 16.91
C ALA A 97 -28.45 -39.04 17.36
N GLY A 98 -29.31 -40.02 17.01
CA GLY A 98 -29.08 -41.44 17.27
C GLY A 98 -27.91 -42.05 16.48
N ASP A 99 -27.67 -41.60 15.25
CA ASP A 99 -26.58 -42.10 14.39
C ASP A 99 -25.22 -41.57 14.85
N ILE A 100 -25.17 -40.29 15.25
CA ILE A 100 -23.99 -39.66 15.85
C ILE A 100 -23.62 -40.36 17.16
N THR A 101 -24.61 -40.61 18.01
CA THR A 101 -24.41 -41.29 19.29
C THR A 101 -23.91 -42.72 19.07
N ARG A 102 -24.50 -43.47 18.13
CA ARG A 102 -24.09 -44.85 17.81
C ARG A 102 -22.64 -44.91 17.31
N LYS A 103 -22.25 -44.01 16.41
CA LYS A 103 -20.88 -43.98 15.87
C LYS A 103 -19.86 -43.44 16.89
N ALA A 104 -20.24 -42.49 17.74
CA ALA A 104 -19.38 -42.02 18.84
C ALA A 104 -19.10 -43.12 19.88
N ILE A 105 -20.12 -43.93 20.19
CA ILE A 105 -19.99 -45.14 21.03
C ILE A 105 -19.04 -46.17 20.39
N ALA A 106 -19.14 -46.37 19.06
CA ALA A 106 -18.26 -47.29 18.34
C ALA A 106 -16.82 -46.79 18.18
N GLY A 107 -16.62 -45.48 18.07
CA GLY A 107 -15.32 -44.85 17.83
C GLY A 107 -14.44 -44.69 19.09
N ASN A 108 -14.98 -44.90 20.29
CA ASN A 108 -14.24 -44.73 21.55
C ASN A 108 -14.59 -45.83 22.57
N ILE A 109 -14.18 -47.06 22.26
CA ILE A 109 -14.49 -48.28 23.04
C ILE A 109 -14.05 -48.15 24.51
N PRO A 110 -12.82 -47.69 24.85
CA PRO A 110 -12.37 -47.64 26.24
C PRO A 110 -13.21 -46.69 27.13
N VAL A 111 -13.53 -45.49 26.63
CA VAL A 111 -14.38 -44.52 27.35
C VAL A 111 -15.79 -45.09 27.51
N THR A 112 -16.35 -45.65 26.44
CA THR A 112 -17.69 -46.25 26.45
C THR A 112 -17.81 -47.38 27.47
N LEU A 113 -16.79 -48.24 27.59
CA LEU A 113 -16.78 -49.33 28.56
C LEU A 113 -16.84 -48.80 30.00
N LEU A 114 -16.03 -47.79 30.34
CA LEU A 114 -16.02 -47.20 31.68
C LEU A 114 -17.30 -46.43 32.00
N THR A 115 -17.85 -45.69 31.03
CA THR A 115 -19.19 -45.08 31.15
C THR A 115 -20.24 -46.15 31.43
N SER A 116 -20.18 -47.29 30.74
CA SER A 116 -21.12 -48.40 30.91
C SER A 116 -21.00 -49.03 32.30
N VAL A 117 -19.79 -49.17 32.85
CA VAL A 117 -19.58 -49.65 34.23
C VAL A 117 -20.26 -48.73 35.24
N SER A 118 -20.14 -47.40 35.07
CA SER A 118 -20.80 -46.44 35.95
C SER A 118 -22.33 -46.49 35.82
N LEU A 119 -22.86 -46.59 34.59
CA LEU A 119 -24.30 -46.77 34.35
C LEU A 119 -24.84 -48.05 34.97
N ILE A 120 -24.14 -49.18 34.80
CA ILE A 120 -24.53 -50.45 35.43
C ILE A 120 -24.51 -50.32 36.96
N SER A 121 -23.48 -49.67 37.51
CA SER A 121 -23.35 -49.43 38.95
C SER A 121 -24.51 -48.59 39.51
N ALA A 122 -25.03 -47.64 38.73
CA ALA A 122 -26.18 -46.81 39.12
C ALA A 122 -27.43 -47.65 39.41
N PHE A 123 -27.62 -48.78 38.73
CA PHE A 123 -28.77 -49.67 38.97
C PHE A 123 -28.45 -50.84 39.91
N VAL A 124 -27.26 -51.44 39.77
CA VAL A 124 -26.87 -52.62 40.54
C VAL A 124 -26.69 -52.29 42.02
N ILE A 125 -26.03 -51.17 42.37
CA ILE A 125 -25.76 -50.83 43.78
C ILE A 125 -27.06 -50.61 44.57
N PRO A 126 -28.04 -49.80 44.11
CA PRO A 126 -29.32 -49.67 44.80
C PRO A 126 -30.10 -50.98 44.85
N LEU A 127 -30.09 -51.80 43.79
CA LEU A 127 -30.76 -53.10 43.78
C LEU A 127 -30.18 -54.03 44.84
N VAL A 128 -28.85 -54.11 44.94
CA VAL A 128 -28.15 -54.84 46.01
C VAL A 128 -28.53 -54.28 47.37
N GLY A 129 -28.65 -52.95 47.50
CA GLY A 129 -29.12 -52.29 48.72
C GLY A 129 -30.54 -52.70 49.14
N ILE A 130 -31.48 -52.76 48.19
CA ILE A 130 -32.86 -53.20 48.42
C ILE A 130 -32.88 -54.68 48.85
N ILE A 131 -32.18 -55.55 48.12
CA ILE A 131 -32.09 -56.98 48.44
C ILE A 131 -31.46 -57.19 49.83
N PHE A 132 -30.36 -56.48 50.10
CA PHE A 132 -29.68 -56.50 51.40
C PHE A 132 -30.60 -56.03 52.52
N GLY A 133 -31.32 -54.91 52.32
CA GLY A 133 -32.32 -54.40 53.25
C GLY A 133 -33.45 -55.40 53.53
N CYS A 134 -34.02 -56.01 52.49
CA CYS A 134 -35.08 -57.01 52.62
C CYS A 134 -34.64 -58.25 53.41
N PHE A 135 -33.44 -58.79 53.12
CA PHE A 135 -32.90 -59.93 53.89
C PHE A 135 -32.64 -59.55 55.35
N ARG A 136 -32.18 -58.32 55.59
CA ARG A 136 -31.94 -57.79 56.92
C ARG A 136 -33.21 -57.61 57.74
N CYS A 137 -34.31 -57.16 57.13
CA CYS A 137 -35.63 -57.09 57.77
C CYS A 137 -36.16 -58.48 58.17
N LYS A 138 -35.73 -59.56 57.47
CA LYS A 138 -36.06 -60.96 57.81
C LYS A 138 -35.06 -61.60 58.79
N GLY A 139 -34.26 -60.80 59.49
CA GLY A 139 -33.25 -61.28 60.45
C GLY A 139 -31.96 -61.83 59.83
N ARG A 140 -31.88 -62.02 58.50
CA ARG A 140 -30.69 -62.52 57.80
C ARG A 140 -29.68 -61.39 57.51
N CYS A 141 -28.51 -61.72 56.97
CA CYS A 141 -27.46 -60.73 56.63
C CYS A 141 -27.09 -59.78 57.80
N GLY A 142 -27.01 -60.34 59.02
CA GLY A 142 -26.69 -59.61 60.25
C GLY A 142 -27.80 -58.70 60.78
N GLY A 143 -29.05 -58.89 60.32
CA GLY A 143 -30.24 -58.21 60.84
C GLY A 143 -30.48 -58.56 62.31
N GLU A 144 -30.55 -59.86 62.58
CA GLU A 144 -30.52 -60.45 63.92
C GLU A 144 -29.07 -60.80 64.30
N LEU A 145 -28.71 -60.55 65.56
CA LEU A 145 -27.36 -60.75 66.09
C LEU A 145 -27.48 -61.68 67.30
N ILE A 146 -26.88 -62.87 67.21
CA ILE A 146 -26.83 -63.86 68.27
C ILE A 146 -25.45 -63.76 68.94
N GLU A 147 -25.41 -63.75 70.27
CA GLU A 147 -24.17 -63.57 71.04
C GLU A 147 -23.12 -64.66 70.76
N GLU A 148 -23.54 -65.90 70.57
CA GLU A 148 -22.65 -67.06 70.33
C GLU A 148 -21.82 -66.94 69.03
N ASP A 149 -22.31 -66.18 68.05
CA ASP A 149 -21.66 -65.97 66.74
C ASP A 149 -20.76 -64.70 66.71
N LEU A 150 -20.52 -64.08 67.86
CA LEU A 150 -19.86 -62.78 67.99
C LEU A 150 -18.64 -62.83 68.89
N GLU A 151 -17.56 -62.20 68.43
CA GLU A 151 -16.35 -62.01 69.21
C GLU A 151 -16.64 -61.16 70.47
N THR A 152 -16.17 -61.64 71.62
CA THR A 152 -16.45 -61.02 72.93
C THR A 152 -15.70 -59.69 73.13
N ASN A 153 -14.52 -59.49 72.51
CA ASN A 153 -13.74 -58.25 72.65
C ASN A 153 -13.08 -57.76 71.34
N PRO A 154 -13.85 -57.27 70.36
CA PRO A 154 -13.36 -56.90 69.03
C PRO A 154 -12.68 -55.51 69.00
N LYS A 155 -11.85 -55.17 69.99
CA LYS A 155 -11.24 -53.84 70.17
C LYS A 155 -10.44 -53.37 68.96
N LYS A 156 -9.53 -54.24 68.48
CA LYS A 156 -8.65 -53.94 67.33
C LYS A 156 -9.45 -53.76 66.04
N HIS A 157 -10.47 -54.59 65.82
CA HIS A 157 -11.36 -54.50 64.67
C HIS A 157 -12.22 -53.23 64.69
N ARG A 158 -12.79 -52.84 65.84
CA ARG A 158 -13.52 -51.58 66.00
C ARG A 158 -12.64 -50.38 65.68
N GLN A 159 -11.43 -50.32 66.25
CA GLN A 159 -10.49 -49.21 66.00
C GLN A 159 -10.05 -49.13 64.54
N MET A 160 -9.72 -50.27 63.93
CA MET A 160 -9.28 -50.33 62.53
C MET A 160 -10.41 -49.92 61.57
N PHE A 161 -11.62 -50.46 61.71
CA PHE A 161 -12.74 -50.05 60.87
C PHE A 161 -13.10 -48.58 61.06
N THR A 162 -13.15 -48.08 62.30
CA THR A 162 -13.40 -46.65 62.56
C THR A 162 -12.34 -45.76 61.91
N ALA A 163 -11.06 -46.13 62.00
CA ALA A 163 -9.97 -45.38 61.37
C ALA A 163 -10.10 -45.37 59.83
N VAL A 164 -10.30 -46.53 59.20
CA VAL A 164 -10.43 -46.61 57.73
C VAL A 164 -11.68 -45.90 57.23
N ILE A 165 -12.82 -46.03 57.92
CA ILE A 165 -14.05 -45.30 57.58
C ILE A 165 -13.81 -43.79 57.72
N SER A 166 -13.11 -43.34 58.77
CA SER A 166 -12.82 -41.91 58.95
C SER A 166 -12.02 -41.33 57.77
N VAL A 167 -11.02 -42.06 57.26
CA VAL A 167 -10.24 -41.68 56.08
C VAL A 167 -11.13 -41.64 54.84
N CYS A 168 -11.96 -42.67 54.61
CA CYS A 168 -12.89 -42.70 53.48
C CYS A 168 -13.86 -41.52 53.54
N THR A 169 -14.41 -41.21 54.71
CA THR A 169 -15.34 -40.08 54.89
C THR A 169 -14.66 -38.73 54.70
N ALA A 170 -13.39 -38.58 55.08
CA ALA A 170 -12.63 -37.35 54.84
C ALA A 170 -12.41 -37.11 53.34
N LEU A 171 -12.08 -38.16 52.57
CA LEU A 171 -11.93 -38.07 51.12
C LEU A 171 -13.27 -37.74 50.43
N ILE A 172 -14.37 -38.36 50.87
CA ILE A 172 -15.72 -38.02 50.39
C ILE A 172 -16.07 -36.56 50.70
N MET A 173 -15.71 -36.06 51.89
CA MET A 173 -15.97 -34.68 52.30
C MET A 173 -15.19 -33.67 51.45
N ILE A 174 -13.90 -33.93 51.19
CA ILE A 174 -13.07 -33.10 50.30
C ILE A 174 -13.69 -33.04 48.91
N ALA A 175 -14.07 -34.19 48.35
CA ALA A 175 -14.71 -34.25 47.03
C ALA A 175 -16.05 -33.51 46.99
N ALA A 176 -16.89 -33.61 48.03
CA ALA A 176 -18.15 -32.89 48.11
C ALA A 176 -17.94 -31.36 48.16
N PHE A 177 -16.97 -30.89 48.94
CA PHE A 177 -16.60 -29.48 48.98
C PHE A 177 -16.07 -28.99 47.63
N SER A 178 -15.22 -29.78 46.96
CA SER A 178 -14.74 -29.49 45.61
C SER A 178 -15.87 -29.35 44.59
N ILE A 179 -16.92 -30.18 44.66
CA ILE A 179 -18.11 -30.05 43.80
C ILE A 179 -18.79 -28.69 43.99
N SER A 180 -18.88 -28.18 45.22
CA SER A 180 -19.44 -26.85 45.48
C SER A 180 -18.59 -25.73 44.88
N LEU A 181 -17.25 -25.83 44.95
CA LEU A 181 -16.34 -24.88 44.31
C LEU A 181 -16.46 -24.90 42.78
N ILE A 182 -16.58 -26.09 42.20
CA ILE A 182 -16.81 -26.26 40.76
C ILE A 182 -18.14 -25.63 40.35
N ASN A 183 -19.18 -25.83 41.16
CA ASN A 183 -20.52 -25.30 40.90
C ASN A 183 -20.54 -23.77 40.81
N ASP A 184 -19.84 -23.11 41.74
CA ASP A 184 -19.66 -21.65 41.80
C ASP A 184 -18.78 -21.14 40.64
N LYS A 185 -17.64 -21.79 40.39
CA LYS A 185 -16.76 -21.41 39.27
C LYS A 185 -17.46 -21.49 37.91
N THR A 186 -18.30 -22.51 37.70
CA THR A 186 -19.06 -22.71 36.45
C THR A 186 -20.01 -21.54 36.15
N GLU A 187 -20.61 -20.93 37.18
CA GLU A 187 -21.50 -19.76 37.04
C GLU A 187 -20.75 -18.57 36.41
N SER A 188 -19.49 -18.36 36.81
CA SER A 188 -18.64 -17.30 36.26
C SER A 188 -18.01 -17.63 34.90
N ALA A 189 -17.88 -18.91 34.55
CA ALA A 189 -17.19 -19.37 33.35
C ALA A 189 -18.01 -19.13 32.06
N ALA A 190 -19.32 -19.32 32.09
CA ALA A 190 -20.16 -19.19 30.90
C ALA A 190 -20.20 -17.76 30.30
N PRO A 191 -20.40 -16.68 31.08
CA PRO A 191 -20.30 -15.31 30.56
C PRO A 191 -18.89 -14.97 30.04
N ALA A 192 -17.84 -15.58 30.62
CA ALA A 192 -16.48 -15.40 30.15
C ALA A 192 -16.28 -15.98 28.74
N LEU A 193 -16.84 -17.16 28.46
CA LEU A 193 -16.80 -17.80 27.13
C LEU A 193 -17.53 -16.97 26.05
N ASP A 194 -18.69 -16.39 26.37
CA ASP A 194 -19.39 -15.46 25.46
C ASP A 194 -18.49 -14.25 25.13
N SER A 195 -17.93 -13.62 26.16
CA SER A 195 -17.07 -12.45 25.99
C SER A 195 -15.80 -12.76 25.20
N LEU A 196 -15.21 -13.94 25.41
CA LEU A 196 -14.04 -14.44 24.70
C LEU A 196 -14.33 -14.60 23.21
N PHE A 197 -15.45 -15.24 22.86
CA PHE A 197 -15.82 -15.44 21.46
C PHE A 197 -16.12 -14.11 20.76
N ILE A 198 -16.82 -13.19 21.44
CA ILE A 198 -17.08 -11.85 20.91
C ILE A 198 -15.78 -11.10 20.64
N ARG A 199 -14.81 -11.11 21.56
CA ARG A 199 -13.49 -10.49 21.37
C ARG A 199 -12.70 -11.14 20.24
N SER A 200 -12.81 -12.45 20.09
CA SER A 200 -12.17 -13.20 19.00
C SER A 200 -12.67 -12.75 17.63
N VAL A 201 -13.98 -12.59 17.47
CA VAL A 201 -14.57 -12.05 16.23
C VAL A 201 -14.15 -10.60 15.98
N VAL A 202 -14.06 -9.78 17.04
CA VAL A 202 -13.56 -8.40 16.95
C VAL A 202 -12.10 -8.38 16.49
N ASP A 203 -11.22 -9.20 17.07
CA ASP A 203 -9.80 -9.24 16.70
C ASP A 203 -9.58 -9.75 15.27
N ILE A 204 -10.37 -10.72 14.79
CA ILE A 204 -10.35 -11.13 13.38
C ILE A 204 -10.80 -9.98 12.47
N THR A 205 -11.80 -9.20 12.88
CA THR A 205 -12.26 -8.02 12.13
C THR A 205 -11.18 -6.94 12.10
N ILE A 206 -10.53 -6.66 13.24
CA ILE A 206 -9.40 -5.72 13.33
C ILE A 206 -8.26 -6.18 12.43
N TYR A 207 -7.96 -7.48 12.40
CA TYR A 207 -6.95 -8.04 11.51
C TYR A 207 -7.28 -7.80 10.02
N LYS A 208 -8.54 -8.03 9.61
CA LYS A 208 -9.02 -7.73 8.25
C LYS A 208 -8.78 -6.26 7.91
N GLU A 209 -9.23 -5.34 8.77
CA GLU A 209 -9.12 -3.90 8.54
C GLU A 209 -7.65 -3.42 8.51
N ASN A 210 -6.82 -3.88 9.44
CA ASN A 210 -5.38 -3.56 9.46
C ASN A 210 -4.71 -4.02 8.15
N THR A 211 -4.98 -5.25 7.72
CA THR A 211 -4.41 -5.82 6.47
C THR A 211 -4.87 -5.04 5.23
N LEU A 212 -6.16 -4.68 5.14
CA LEU A 212 -6.68 -3.90 4.01
C LEU A 212 -6.14 -2.47 3.99
N ASN A 213 -5.88 -1.87 5.16
CA ASN A 213 -5.26 -0.56 5.25
C ASN A 213 -3.79 -0.58 4.82
N GLU A 214 -3.02 -1.58 5.26
CA GLU A 214 -1.64 -1.80 4.81
C GLU A 214 -1.58 -2.04 3.29
N LEU A 215 -2.49 -2.86 2.76
CA LEU A 215 -2.63 -3.09 1.33
C LEU A 215 -2.91 -1.78 0.57
N SER A 216 -3.87 -0.99 1.04
CA SER A 216 -4.25 0.28 0.40
C SER A 216 -3.16 1.36 0.48
N GLU A 217 -2.31 1.33 1.52
CA GLU A 217 -1.13 2.21 1.61
C GLU A 217 -0.12 1.88 0.52
N VAL A 218 0.19 0.58 0.33
CA VAL A 218 1.16 0.12 -0.67
C VAL A 218 0.62 0.31 -2.08
N THR A 219 -0.61 -0.16 -2.35
CA THR A 219 -1.18 -0.16 -3.71
C THR A 219 -2.00 1.09 -4.03
N GLY A 220 -1.96 2.11 -3.17
CA GLY A 220 -2.73 3.35 -3.31
C GLY A 220 -1.87 4.57 -3.04
N GLU A 221 -1.52 4.84 -1.77
CA GLU A 221 -0.74 6.03 -1.39
C GLU A 221 0.66 6.03 -2.06
N ASN A 222 1.45 4.96 -1.92
CA ASN A 222 2.79 4.86 -2.52
C ASN A 222 2.75 4.84 -4.06
N MET A 223 1.73 4.22 -4.62
CA MET A 223 1.51 4.17 -6.06
C MET A 223 1.23 5.56 -6.62
N ASN A 224 0.27 6.28 -6.04
CA ASN A 224 -0.11 7.62 -6.49
C ASN A 224 1.05 8.61 -6.33
N PHE A 225 1.87 8.47 -5.28
CA PHE A 225 3.11 9.23 -5.16
C PHE A 225 4.05 8.99 -6.35
N THR A 226 4.32 7.72 -6.67
CA THR A 226 5.20 7.33 -7.78
C THR A 226 4.65 7.78 -9.13
N ILE A 227 3.36 7.58 -9.37
CA ILE A 227 2.67 8.02 -10.59
C ILE A 227 2.71 9.55 -10.72
N GLY A 228 2.58 10.29 -9.61
CA GLY A 228 2.73 11.74 -9.58
C GLY A 228 4.11 12.19 -10.05
N LEU A 229 5.18 11.56 -9.55
CA LEU A 229 6.55 11.83 -9.98
C LEU A 229 6.78 11.52 -11.46
N ILE A 230 6.31 10.34 -11.91
CA ILE A 230 6.38 9.92 -13.31
C ILE A 230 5.64 10.93 -14.19
N SER A 231 4.40 11.29 -13.84
CA SER A 231 3.58 12.22 -14.62
C SER A 231 4.25 13.59 -14.74
N GLN A 232 4.83 14.10 -13.65
CA GLN A 232 5.57 15.35 -13.66
C GLN A 232 6.80 15.27 -14.57
N GLU A 233 7.59 14.21 -14.45
CA GLU A 233 8.79 14.01 -15.28
C GLU A 233 8.45 13.91 -16.77
N LEU A 234 7.40 13.16 -17.13
CA LEU A 234 6.93 13.04 -18.52
C LEU A 234 6.38 14.36 -19.07
N MET A 235 5.75 15.19 -18.23
CA MET A 235 5.26 16.51 -18.63
C MET A 235 6.41 17.46 -19.00
N TYR A 236 7.49 17.46 -18.21
CA TYR A 236 8.66 18.31 -18.44
C TYR A 236 9.71 17.69 -19.37
N LEU A 237 9.57 16.41 -19.74
CA LEU A 237 10.51 15.69 -20.60
C LEU A 237 10.92 16.46 -21.87
N PRO A 238 10.00 17.00 -22.71
CA PRO A 238 10.41 17.72 -23.92
C PRO A 238 11.23 18.97 -23.63
N VAL A 239 10.90 19.67 -22.54
CA VAL A 239 11.61 20.87 -22.10
C VAL A 239 13.00 20.52 -21.56
N ASN A 240 13.10 19.46 -20.75
CA ASN A 240 14.37 18.99 -20.20
C ASN A 240 15.35 18.52 -21.28
N ILE A 241 14.84 17.89 -22.35
CA ILE A 241 15.65 17.48 -23.50
C ILE A 241 16.15 18.68 -24.29
N THR A 242 15.29 19.69 -24.51
CA THR A 242 15.59 20.80 -25.42
C THR A 242 16.30 21.97 -24.77
N THR A 243 16.15 22.17 -23.45
CA THR A 243 16.76 23.32 -22.74
C THR A 243 18.29 23.37 -22.91
N PRO A 244 19.06 22.28 -22.74
CA PRO A 244 20.50 22.30 -22.96
C PRO A 244 20.89 22.63 -24.42
N VAL A 245 20.11 22.14 -25.39
CA VAL A 245 20.31 22.40 -26.82
C VAL A 245 20.06 23.87 -27.15
N ILE A 246 18.95 24.41 -26.66
CA ILE A 246 18.57 25.81 -26.86
C ILE A 246 19.62 26.72 -26.21
N GLU A 247 20.04 26.44 -24.99
CA GLU A 247 21.07 27.21 -24.29
C GLU A 247 22.42 27.18 -25.00
N ARG A 248 22.79 26.03 -25.58
CA ARG A 248 24.03 25.88 -26.35
C ARG A 248 23.97 26.62 -27.70
N GLY A 249 22.82 26.62 -28.35
CA GLY A 249 22.60 27.19 -29.68
C GLY A 249 22.21 28.68 -29.69
N LYS A 250 21.62 29.21 -28.61
CA LYS A 250 20.99 30.56 -28.60
C LYS A 250 21.91 31.68 -29.08
N GLY A 251 23.19 31.63 -28.71
CA GLY A 251 24.17 32.64 -29.11
C GLY A 251 24.43 32.60 -30.62
N ALA A 252 24.67 31.40 -31.16
CA ALA A 252 24.93 31.22 -32.59
C ALA A 252 23.68 31.53 -33.44
N VAL A 253 22.48 31.18 -32.96
CA VAL A 253 21.20 31.53 -33.60
C VAL A 253 21.01 33.04 -33.63
N LYS A 254 21.20 33.70 -32.48
CA LYS A 254 21.10 35.16 -32.37
C LYS A 254 22.07 35.86 -33.32
N ASP A 255 23.33 35.44 -33.32
CA ASP A 255 24.36 36.00 -34.20
C ASP A 255 23.96 35.83 -35.68
N LEU A 256 23.53 34.64 -36.09
CA LEU A 256 23.09 34.37 -37.46
C LEU A 256 21.93 35.29 -37.88
N LEU A 257 20.87 35.33 -37.07
CA LEU A 257 19.64 36.06 -37.39
C LEU A 257 19.81 37.59 -37.30
N ASP A 258 20.65 38.10 -36.39
CA ASP A 258 20.99 39.51 -36.31
C ASP A 258 21.79 39.95 -37.56
N ASN A 259 22.71 39.10 -38.07
CA ASN A 259 23.46 39.41 -39.30
C ASN A 259 22.57 39.33 -40.56
N VAL A 260 21.61 38.40 -40.63
CA VAL A 260 20.61 38.36 -41.70
C VAL A 260 19.81 39.68 -41.75
N LYS A 261 19.39 40.17 -40.57
CA LYS A 261 18.69 41.45 -40.45
C LYS A 261 19.57 42.64 -40.86
N GLU A 262 20.83 42.66 -40.39
CA GLU A 262 21.81 43.70 -40.71
C GLU A 262 22.09 43.78 -42.22
N LEU A 263 22.23 42.63 -42.89
CA LEU A 263 22.39 42.56 -44.34
C LEU A 263 21.20 43.20 -45.06
N GLY A 264 19.96 42.91 -44.63
CA GLY A 264 18.76 43.54 -45.18
C GLY A 264 18.77 45.07 -45.06
N SER A 265 19.23 45.60 -43.92
CA SER A 265 19.39 47.05 -43.72
C SER A 265 20.46 47.63 -44.65
N LYS A 266 21.63 46.98 -44.74
CA LYS A 266 22.73 47.45 -45.60
C LYS A 266 22.41 47.37 -47.09
N LEU A 267 21.60 46.39 -47.51
CA LEU A 267 21.06 46.30 -48.88
C LEU A 267 20.12 47.47 -49.19
N LYS A 268 19.24 47.86 -48.25
CA LYS A 268 18.40 49.08 -48.39
C LYS A 268 19.26 50.33 -48.55
N ASP A 269 20.28 50.48 -47.70
CA ASP A 269 21.22 51.61 -47.79
C ASP A 269 22.05 51.62 -49.08
N LEU A 270 22.40 50.45 -49.60
CA LEU A 270 23.12 50.28 -50.86
C LEU A 270 22.23 50.67 -52.04
N ARG A 271 20.98 50.19 -52.07
CA ARG A 271 19.95 50.58 -53.07
C ARG A 271 19.79 52.10 -53.13
N ASP A 272 19.64 52.74 -51.98
CA ASP A 272 19.43 54.20 -51.91
C ASP A 272 20.67 54.96 -52.41
N SER A 273 21.86 54.45 -52.09
CA SER A 273 23.12 55.03 -52.59
C SER A 273 23.31 54.84 -54.10
N LEU A 274 22.90 53.69 -54.65
CA LEU A 274 22.90 53.45 -56.09
C LEU A 274 21.98 54.43 -56.81
N LYS A 275 20.78 54.67 -56.27
CA LYS A 275 19.82 55.64 -56.80
C LYS A 275 20.37 57.07 -56.77
N ASP A 276 20.87 57.51 -55.62
CA ASP A 276 21.46 58.83 -55.47
C ASP A 276 22.57 59.08 -56.49
N VAL A 277 23.50 58.12 -56.65
CA VAL A 277 24.58 58.25 -57.63
C VAL A 277 24.04 58.22 -59.06
N ALA A 278 23.06 57.36 -59.37
CA ALA A 278 22.43 57.31 -60.69
C ALA A 278 21.77 58.65 -61.06
N ASP A 279 21.03 59.24 -60.15
CA ASP A 279 20.33 60.53 -60.34
C ASP A 279 21.34 61.67 -60.55
N ILE A 280 22.44 61.70 -59.77
CA ILE A 280 23.51 62.69 -59.95
C ILE A 280 24.20 62.53 -61.31
N VAL A 281 24.53 61.30 -61.72
CA VAL A 281 25.12 61.01 -63.03
C VAL A 281 24.20 61.46 -64.15
N GLN A 282 22.90 61.19 -64.05
CA GLN A 282 21.92 61.61 -65.06
C GLN A 282 21.84 63.14 -65.17
N ASN A 283 21.80 63.84 -64.04
CA ASN A 283 21.81 65.31 -64.01
C ASN A 283 23.10 65.89 -64.62
N LEU A 284 24.25 65.34 -64.25
CA LEU A 284 25.56 65.77 -64.79
C LEU A 284 25.71 65.47 -66.29
N ARG A 285 25.14 64.36 -66.79
CA ARG A 285 25.08 64.09 -68.24
C ARG A 285 24.23 65.11 -68.98
N MET A 286 23.07 65.47 -68.43
CA MET A 286 22.18 66.48 -69.01
C MET A 286 22.84 67.87 -69.04
N LEU A 287 23.40 68.29 -67.90
CA LEU A 287 24.12 69.56 -67.78
C LEU A 287 25.38 69.57 -68.65
N GLY A 288 26.16 68.49 -68.66
CA GLY A 288 27.33 68.33 -69.51
C GLY A 288 27.00 68.42 -71.01
N GLN A 289 25.85 67.87 -71.42
CA GLN A 289 25.36 68.02 -72.80
C GLN A 289 24.94 69.46 -73.11
N LYS A 290 24.21 70.12 -72.20
CA LYS A 290 23.86 71.55 -72.33
C LYS A 290 25.12 72.41 -72.45
N LEU A 291 26.14 72.13 -71.64
CA LEU A 291 27.44 72.80 -71.67
C LEU A 291 28.12 72.63 -73.03
N ARG A 292 28.24 71.40 -73.54
CA ARG A 292 28.90 71.13 -74.83
C ARG A 292 28.21 71.83 -75.99
N VAL A 293 26.88 71.73 -76.06
CA VAL A 293 26.08 72.37 -77.12
C VAL A 293 26.23 73.89 -77.04
N GLY A 294 26.10 74.47 -75.85
CA GLY A 294 26.24 75.92 -75.65
C GLY A 294 27.65 76.45 -75.96
N LEU A 295 28.69 75.70 -75.59
CA LEU A 295 30.08 76.05 -75.91
C LEU A 295 30.38 75.95 -77.42
N ASP A 296 29.85 74.92 -78.10
CA ASP A 296 30.01 74.73 -79.54
C ASP A 296 29.25 75.80 -80.34
N GLU A 297 28.05 76.16 -79.90
CA GLU A 297 27.27 77.26 -80.46
C GLU A 297 27.98 78.60 -80.28
N ALA A 298 28.50 78.89 -79.07
CA ALA A 298 29.30 80.09 -78.81
C ALA A 298 30.56 80.14 -79.68
N ARG A 299 31.27 79.02 -79.84
CA ARG A 299 32.44 78.91 -80.73
C ARG A 299 32.07 79.15 -82.20
N THR A 300 31.00 78.55 -82.67
CA THR A 300 30.51 78.70 -84.04
C THR A 300 30.10 80.14 -84.31
N ASN A 301 29.36 80.77 -83.38
CA ASN A 301 28.94 82.15 -83.47
C ASN A 301 30.12 83.14 -83.43
N LEU A 302 31.15 82.89 -82.61
CA LEU A 302 32.39 83.69 -82.62
C LEU A 302 33.15 83.57 -83.94
N THR A 303 33.24 82.35 -84.49
CA THR A 303 33.90 82.09 -85.78
C THR A 303 33.16 82.79 -86.92
N ALA A 304 31.82 82.72 -86.91
CA ALA A 304 30.96 83.42 -87.86
C ALA A 304 31.10 84.94 -87.73
N ALA A 305 31.04 85.48 -86.50
CA ALA A 305 31.22 86.91 -86.25
C ALA A 305 32.61 87.41 -86.69
N LYS A 306 33.67 86.64 -86.45
CA LYS A 306 35.02 86.96 -86.91
C LYS A 306 35.13 86.94 -88.43
N THR A 307 34.55 85.94 -89.09
CA THR A 307 34.52 85.82 -90.56
C THR A 307 33.73 86.95 -91.21
N GLU A 308 32.59 87.33 -90.62
CA GLU A 308 31.77 88.46 -91.07
C GLU A 308 32.49 89.80 -90.86
N CYS A 309 33.18 89.97 -89.73
CA CYS A 309 34.01 91.13 -89.47
C CYS A 309 35.14 91.29 -90.49
N SER A 310 35.82 90.21 -90.87
CA SER A 310 36.86 90.24 -91.90
C SER A 310 36.36 90.64 -93.29
N LYS A 311 35.03 90.58 -93.54
CA LYS A 311 34.40 91.04 -94.79
C LYS A 311 33.91 92.49 -94.71
N ASP A 312 33.89 93.10 -93.52
CA ASP A 312 33.48 94.48 -93.29
C ASP A 312 34.70 95.42 -93.31
N THR A 313 34.93 96.10 -94.44
CA THR A 313 36.08 96.99 -94.66
C THR A 313 36.30 98.04 -93.56
N PRO A 314 35.25 98.69 -92.99
CA PRO A 314 35.39 99.60 -91.85
C PRO A 314 35.94 98.91 -90.60
N SER A 315 35.43 97.73 -90.24
CA SER A 315 35.86 96.99 -89.04
C SER A 315 37.30 96.45 -89.19
N VAL A 316 37.73 96.07 -90.40
CA VAL A 316 39.12 95.65 -90.68
C VAL A 316 40.09 96.82 -90.56
N THR A 317 39.75 97.99 -91.11
CA THR A 317 40.61 99.19 -91.05
C THR A 317 40.79 99.68 -89.62
N ALA A 318 39.74 99.55 -88.79
CA ALA A 318 39.77 99.88 -87.36
C ALA A 318 40.49 98.83 -86.49
N LYS A 319 41.00 97.74 -87.08
CA LYS A 319 41.54 96.56 -86.38
C LYS A 319 40.57 96.00 -85.33
N ALA A 320 39.26 96.21 -85.52
CA ALA A 320 38.24 95.77 -84.59
C ALA A 320 38.05 94.24 -84.63
N CYS A 321 38.34 93.61 -85.78
CA CYS A 321 38.22 92.16 -85.95
C CYS A 321 39.32 91.36 -85.23
N ASP A 322 40.51 91.93 -85.04
CA ASP A 322 41.63 91.30 -84.34
C ASP A 322 41.33 91.14 -82.84
N LYS A 323 40.45 92.01 -82.31
CA LYS A 323 40.00 91.99 -80.91
C LYS A 323 38.96 90.90 -80.63
N ILE A 324 38.40 90.24 -81.65
CA ILE A 324 37.45 89.14 -81.45
C ILE A 324 38.22 87.88 -81.02
N PRO A 325 38.00 87.38 -79.78
CA PRO A 325 38.72 86.23 -79.26
C PRO A 325 38.38 84.97 -80.05
N THR A 326 39.35 84.05 -80.15
CA THR A 326 39.17 82.74 -80.79
C THR A 326 38.44 81.79 -79.83
N GLY A 327 37.39 81.13 -80.30
CA GLY A 327 36.59 80.20 -79.50
C GLY A 327 37.21 78.80 -79.31
N ASP A 328 38.44 78.55 -79.76
CA ASP A 328 39.09 77.23 -79.74
C ASP A 328 39.20 76.63 -78.33
N THR A 329 39.25 77.49 -77.31
CA THR A 329 39.33 77.10 -75.89
C THR A 329 37.96 76.81 -75.26
N LEU A 330 36.84 77.14 -75.91
CA LEU A 330 35.48 76.89 -75.42
C LEU A 330 35.10 75.41 -75.61
N GLN A 331 35.75 74.50 -74.88
CA GLN A 331 35.51 73.06 -74.96
C GLN A 331 35.21 72.51 -73.56
N ALA A 332 34.23 71.60 -73.43
CA ALA A 332 34.07 70.85 -72.19
C ALA A 332 35.22 69.84 -72.04
N ASP A 333 35.72 69.64 -70.81
CA ASP A 333 36.76 68.65 -70.52
C ASP A 333 36.15 67.38 -69.91
N ALA A 334 35.46 67.53 -68.78
CA ALA A 334 34.77 66.43 -68.10
C ALA A 334 33.62 65.83 -68.95
N ASP A 335 33.60 64.50 -69.07
CA ASP A 335 32.57 63.75 -69.79
C ASP A 335 31.93 62.64 -68.95
N PHE A 336 30.84 62.99 -68.28
CA PHE A 336 30.04 62.07 -67.48
C PHE A 336 29.26 61.01 -68.30
N ASN A 337 29.38 60.98 -69.64
CA ASN A 337 28.94 59.81 -70.41
C ASN A 337 29.92 58.64 -70.29
N LYS A 338 31.17 58.89 -69.87
CA LYS A 338 32.20 57.86 -69.70
C LYS A 338 32.13 57.13 -68.36
N VAL A 339 31.37 57.65 -67.38
CA VAL A 339 31.13 56.94 -66.13
C VAL A 339 30.02 55.89 -66.31
N PRO A 340 30.09 54.73 -65.62
CA PRO A 340 29.05 53.70 -65.69
C PRO A 340 27.65 54.23 -65.32
N GLY A 341 26.61 53.70 -65.97
CA GLY A 341 25.23 53.85 -65.51
C GLY A 341 24.90 52.78 -64.47
N LEU A 342 24.12 53.11 -63.45
CA LEU A 342 23.85 52.23 -62.29
C LEU A 342 22.44 51.64 -62.28
N ALA A 343 21.71 51.72 -63.40
CA ALA A 343 20.29 51.36 -63.46
C ALA A 343 20.06 49.84 -63.30
N GLN A 344 20.96 49.01 -63.86
CA GLN A 344 20.83 47.57 -63.78
C GLN A 344 21.14 47.07 -62.37
N GLU A 345 22.21 47.57 -61.76
CA GLU A 345 22.64 47.26 -60.41
C GLU A 345 21.59 47.69 -59.38
N PHE A 346 21.01 48.88 -59.57
CA PHE A 346 19.87 49.34 -58.77
C PHE A 346 18.68 48.38 -58.89
N SER A 347 18.26 48.02 -60.11
CA SER A 347 17.13 47.12 -60.34
C SER A 347 17.38 45.72 -59.75
N ASN A 348 18.61 45.22 -59.85
CA ASN A 348 19.00 43.94 -59.26
C ASN A 348 18.83 43.96 -57.74
N ILE A 349 19.42 44.96 -57.04
CA ILE A 349 19.31 45.10 -55.58
C ILE A 349 17.86 45.33 -55.15
N GLU A 350 17.10 46.14 -55.89
CA GLU A 350 15.67 46.35 -55.65
C GLU A 350 14.89 45.04 -55.78
N GLY A 351 15.21 44.21 -56.77
CA GLY A 351 14.66 42.86 -56.93
C GLY A 351 14.97 41.94 -55.74
N ILE A 352 16.17 42.03 -55.15
CA ILE A 352 16.54 41.27 -53.93
C ILE A 352 15.66 41.65 -52.75
N LEU A 353 15.46 42.95 -52.53
CA LEU A 353 14.67 43.48 -51.42
C LEU A 353 13.17 43.28 -51.61
N ALA A 354 12.67 43.26 -52.85
CA ALA A 354 11.25 43.07 -53.15
C ALA A 354 10.76 41.64 -52.89
N ARG A 355 11.63 40.64 -53.11
CA ARG A 355 11.30 39.23 -52.94
C ARG A 355 11.60 38.68 -51.55
N ASN A 356 12.36 39.41 -50.72
CA ASN A 356 12.79 38.93 -49.41
C ASN A 356 12.73 40.00 -48.33
N ASP A 357 11.97 39.71 -47.26
CA ASP A 357 11.95 40.52 -46.05
C ASP A 357 12.89 39.93 -44.99
N PHE A 358 14.13 40.42 -44.99
CA PHE A 358 15.18 39.99 -44.05
C PHE A 358 14.82 40.22 -42.58
N ASP A 359 14.02 41.27 -42.27
CA ASP A 359 13.57 41.55 -40.91
C ASP A 359 12.56 40.48 -40.46
N ALA A 360 11.56 40.18 -41.29
CA ALA A 360 10.57 39.13 -41.02
C ALA A 360 11.22 37.74 -40.94
N GLN A 361 12.19 37.44 -41.80
CA GLN A 361 12.91 36.16 -41.83
C GLN A 361 13.75 35.95 -40.57
N SER A 362 14.39 37.00 -40.06
CA SER A 362 15.09 36.96 -38.77
C SER A 362 14.14 36.57 -37.61
N VAL A 363 12.94 37.15 -37.58
CA VAL A 363 11.92 36.82 -36.58
C VAL A 363 11.38 35.40 -36.76
N GLN A 364 11.12 34.98 -38.01
CA GLN A 364 10.64 33.65 -38.32
C GLN A 364 11.65 32.57 -37.92
N GLY A 365 12.94 32.77 -38.21
CA GLY A 365 14.00 31.86 -37.78
C GLY A 365 14.07 31.72 -36.26
N GLN A 366 13.93 32.83 -35.52
CA GLN A 366 13.91 32.78 -34.05
C GLN A 366 12.72 31.98 -33.51
N ASN A 367 11.56 32.08 -34.16
CA ASN A 367 10.37 31.30 -33.82
C ASN A 367 10.58 29.81 -34.14
N GLU A 368 11.16 29.48 -35.29
CA GLU A 368 11.44 28.09 -35.69
C GLU A 368 12.40 27.41 -34.71
N PHE A 369 13.40 28.14 -34.21
CA PHE A 369 14.29 27.65 -33.15
C PHE A 369 13.55 27.36 -31.84
N ASN A 370 12.60 28.21 -31.47
CA ASN A 370 11.79 28.00 -30.27
C ASN A 370 10.78 26.84 -30.43
N LEU A 371 10.39 26.51 -31.67
CA LEU A 371 9.48 25.39 -31.98
C LEU A 371 10.12 24.01 -31.81
N ILE A 372 11.45 23.91 -31.61
CA ILE A 372 12.14 22.65 -31.31
C ILE A 372 11.48 21.93 -30.12
N VAL A 373 11.08 22.68 -29.08
CA VAL A 373 10.39 22.12 -27.89
C VAL A 373 9.07 21.43 -28.28
N ALA A 374 8.26 22.08 -29.12
CA ALA A 374 6.98 21.55 -29.56
C ALA A 374 7.15 20.31 -30.46
N LYS A 375 8.13 20.33 -31.37
CA LYS A 375 8.43 19.17 -32.23
C LYS A 375 8.96 17.98 -31.42
N VAL A 376 9.85 18.22 -30.44
CA VAL A 376 10.30 17.16 -29.52
C VAL A 376 9.13 16.63 -28.67
N HIS A 377 8.19 17.48 -28.26
CA HIS A 377 6.97 17.06 -27.58
C HIS A 377 6.15 16.08 -28.43
N GLU A 378 5.98 16.34 -29.73
CA GLU A 378 5.30 15.42 -30.65
C GLU A 378 6.06 14.10 -30.80
N LYS A 379 7.39 14.14 -30.94
CA LYS A 379 8.22 12.93 -31.09
C LYS A 379 8.24 12.04 -29.84
N THR A 380 8.11 12.62 -28.65
CA THR A 380 8.04 11.84 -27.40
C THR A 380 6.63 11.44 -27.00
N LEU A 381 5.58 11.84 -27.75
CA LEU A 381 4.19 11.61 -27.38
C LEU A 381 3.87 10.11 -27.19
N SER A 382 4.18 9.27 -28.18
CA SER A 382 3.88 7.83 -28.13
C SER A 382 4.51 7.15 -26.91
N GLY A 383 5.80 7.40 -26.63
CA GLY A 383 6.46 6.83 -25.46
C GLY A 383 5.86 7.31 -24.13
N ARG A 384 5.45 8.59 -24.05
CA ARG A 384 4.79 9.14 -22.86
C ARG A 384 3.39 8.55 -22.65
N GLU A 385 2.64 8.35 -23.74
CA GLU A 385 1.31 7.74 -23.69
C GLU A 385 1.38 6.28 -23.25
N GLU A 386 2.34 5.50 -23.72
CA GLU A 386 2.54 4.11 -23.27
C GLU A 386 2.83 4.02 -21.76
N ILE A 387 3.74 4.88 -21.26
CA ILE A 387 4.02 4.94 -19.82
C ILE A 387 2.77 5.37 -19.04
N THR A 388 2.05 6.39 -19.53
CA THR A 388 0.82 6.88 -18.88
C THR A 388 -0.28 5.81 -18.89
N ASN A 389 -0.45 5.07 -19.98
CA ASN A 389 -1.41 3.98 -20.09
C ASN A 389 -1.05 2.85 -19.13
N PHE A 390 0.23 2.50 -19.01
CA PHE A 390 0.68 1.54 -18.02
C PHE A 390 0.36 1.98 -16.58
N THR A 391 0.56 3.25 -16.22
CA THR A 391 0.19 3.74 -14.88
C THR A 391 -1.31 3.56 -14.58
N LYS A 392 -2.19 3.68 -15.58
CA LYS A 392 -3.63 3.41 -15.45
C LYS A 392 -3.93 1.92 -15.32
N GLU A 393 -3.29 1.06 -16.13
CA GLU A 393 -3.43 -0.39 -16.01
C GLU A 393 -3.01 -0.89 -14.62
N LEU A 394 -1.95 -0.31 -14.07
CA LEU A 394 -1.46 -0.60 -12.72
C LEU A 394 -2.46 -0.16 -11.65
N GLN A 395 -3.04 1.03 -11.78
CA GLN A 395 -4.11 1.53 -10.90
C GLN A 395 -5.34 0.62 -10.92
N ASP A 396 -5.79 0.20 -12.11
CA ASP A 396 -6.92 -0.71 -12.27
C ASP A 396 -6.65 -2.10 -11.68
N PHE A 397 -5.42 -2.61 -11.87
CA PHE A 397 -4.99 -3.88 -11.28
C PHE A 397 -4.97 -3.81 -9.76
N ALA A 398 -4.40 -2.75 -9.19
CA ALA A 398 -4.40 -2.49 -7.75
C ALA A 398 -5.82 -2.38 -7.18
N ALA A 399 -6.70 -1.60 -7.82
CA ALA A 399 -8.09 -1.43 -7.38
C ALA A 399 -8.86 -2.76 -7.40
N LYS A 400 -8.72 -3.55 -8.48
CA LYS A 400 -9.33 -4.89 -8.57
C LYS A 400 -8.82 -5.83 -7.48
N MET A 401 -7.53 -5.79 -7.17
CA MET A 401 -6.93 -6.60 -6.11
C MET A 401 -7.50 -6.23 -4.74
N VAL A 402 -7.49 -4.95 -4.37
CA VAL A 402 -8.01 -4.49 -3.07
C VAL A 402 -9.50 -4.81 -2.93
N ASN A 403 -10.30 -4.57 -3.96
CA ASN A 403 -11.74 -4.85 -3.92
C ASN A 403 -12.03 -6.35 -3.81
N SER A 404 -11.33 -7.18 -4.58
CA SER A 404 -11.51 -8.64 -4.52
C SER A 404 -11.16 -9.23 -3.15
N LEU A 405 -10.11 -8.72 -2.50
CA LEU A 405 -9.71 -9.17 -1.17
C LEU A 405 -10.65 -8.62 -0.07
N ARG A 406 -11.15 -7.39 -0.23
CA ARG A 406 -12.17 -6.81 0.65
C ARG A 406 -13.46 -7.61 0.59
N GLU A 407 -13.97 -7.92 -0.61
CA GLU A 407 -15.17 -8.73 -0.80
C GLU A 407 -15.03 -10.12 -0.17
N ALA A 408 -13.88 -10.78 -0.34
CA ALA A 408 -13.62 -12.07 0.30
C ALA A 408 -13.58 -11.97 1.83
N GLY A 409 -12.97 -10.92 2.38
CA GLY A 409 -12.94 -10.66 3.82
C GLY A 409 -14.32 -10.33 4.39
N ASP A 410 -15.11 -9.54 3.68
CA ASP A 410 -16.48 -9.17 4.05
C ASP A 410 -17.40 -10.39 4.03
N ALA A 411 -17.31 -11.23 2.99
CA ALA A 411 -18.05 -12.49 2.90
C ALA A 411 -17.72 -13.44 4.07
N LEU A 412 -16.43 -13.61 4.42
CA LEU A 412 -16.04 -14.40 5.59
C LEU A 412 -16.65 -13.84 6.88
N GLN A 413 -16.69 -12.52 7.02
CA GLN A 413 -17.25 -11.86 8.18
C GLN A 413 -18.77 -12.04 8.25
N THR A 414 -19.50 -11.83 7.15
CA THR A 414 -20.96 -11.89 7.10
C THR A 414 -21.50 -13.30 7.13
N ASP A 415 -20.85 -14.24 6.46
CA ASP A 415 -21.40 -15.56 6.21
C ASP A 415 -20.96 -16.59 7.27
N LEU A 416 -19.84 -16.32 7.96
CA LEU A 416 -19.28 -17.23 8.96
C LEU A 416 -19.17 -16.60 10.35
N LEU A 417 -18.46 -15.47 10.48
CA LEU A 417 -18.11 -14.93 11.80
C LEU A 417 -19.33 -14.35 12.55
N LEU A 418 -20.17 -13.57 11.87
CA LEU A 418 -21.36 -12.96 12.50
C LEU A 418 -22.44 -13.98 12.87
N PRO A 419 -22.77 -14.99 12.03
CA PRO A 419 -23.68 -16.07 12.41
C PRO A 419 -23.14 -16.86 13.62
N ALA A 420 -21.86 -17.25 13.60
CA ALA A 420 -21.24 -17.95 14.72
C ALA A 420 -21.26 -17.12 16.00
N LYS A 421 -20.99 -15.80 15.91
CA LYS A 421 -21.11 -14.87 17.04
C LYS A 421 -22.51 -14.86 17.62
N THR A 422 -23.52 -14.82 16.76
CA THR A 422 -24.93 -14.78 17.16
C THR A 422 -25.34 -16.08 17.84
N GLU A 423 -24.90 -17.23 17.32
CA GLU A 423 -25.19 -18.55 17.88
C GLU A 423 -24.55 -18.71 19.26
N VAL A 424 -23.26 -18.41 19.41
CA VAL A 424 -22.55 -18.47 20.70
C VAL A 424 -23.21 -17.54 21.71
N HIS A 425 -23.57 -16.32 21.31
CA HIS A 425 -24.26 -15.37 22.17
C HIS A 425 -25.65 -15.86 22.61
N THR A 426 -26.38 -16.53 21.72
CA THR A 426 -27.69 -17.12 22.03
C THR A 426 -27.57 -18.26 23.05
N ILE A 427 -26.45 -18.96 23.09
CA ILE A 427 -26.20 -20.06 24.03
C ILE A 427 -25.65 -19.53 25.37
N PHE A 428 -24.54 -18.80 25.35
CA PHE A 428 -23.77 -18.43 26.54
C PHE A 428 -23.96 -16.98 27.01
N GLY A 429 -24.53 -16.12 26.17
CA GLY A 429 -24.75 -14.71 26.47
C GLY A 429 -25.81 -14.46 27.54
N LYS A 430 -25.86 -13.22 28.04
CA LYS A 430 -26.87 -12.80 29.02
C LYS A 430 -28.28 -12.95 28.42
N GLY A 431 -29.11 -13.79 29.05
CA GLY A 431 -30.45 -14.11 28.56
C GLY A 431 -30.51 -15.30 27.58
N GLY A 432 -29.36 -15.90 27.25
CA GLY A 432 -29.23 -17.09 26.42
C GLY A 432 -29.69 -18.40 27.10
N LEU A 433 -29.54 -19.51 26.39
CA LEU A 433 -30.02 -20.82 26.83
C LEU A 433 -29.32 -21.27 28.13
N PHE A 434 -28.00 -21.14 28.22
CA PHE A 434 -27.23 -21.51 29.40
C PHE A 434 -27.69 -20.70 30.60
N TYR A 435 -27.74 -19.37 30.49
CA TYR A 435 -28.19 -18.49 31.57
C TYR A 435 -29.61 -18.83 32.07
N ARG A 436 -30.53 -19.20 31.16
CA ARG A 436 -31.90 -19.59 31.51
C ARG A 436 -31.95 -20.88 32.33
N TYR A 437 -31.10 -21.86 32.04
CA TYR A 437 -31.11 -23.17 32.69
C TYR A 437 -30.04 -23.32 33.79
N ASP A 438 -29.12 -22.38 33.92
CA ASP A 438 -28.00 -22.43 34.87
C ASP A 438 -28.49 -22.55 36.33
N LYS A 439 -29.61 -21.90 36.67
CA LYS A 439 -30.25 -22.03 37.98
C LYS A 439 -30.55 -23.49 38.34
N TYR A 440 -31.01 -24.31 37.39
CA TYR A 440 -31.32 -25.72 37.64
C TYR A 440 -30.05 -26.54 37.83
N ARG A 441 -29.02 -26.31 37.00
CA ARG A 441 -27.68 -26.93 37.16
C ARG A 441 -27.13 -26.61 38.55
N TRP A 442 -27.14 -25.33 38.92
CA TRP A 442 -26.60 -24.83 40.17
C TRP A 442 -27.30 -25.43 41.39
N ILE A 443 -28.64 -25.43 41.40
CA ILE A 443 -29.43 -26.04 42.48
C ILE A 443 -29.19 -27.55 42.55
N THR A 444 -29.09 -28.23 41.41
CA THR A 444 -28.88 -29.68 41.36
C THR A 444 -27.54 -30.07 41.97
N LEU A 445 -26.44 -29.44 41.55
CA LEU A 445 -25.10 -29.74 42.09
C LEU A 445 -24.96 -29.35 43.56
N LEU A 446 -25.57 -28.23 43.97
CA LEU A 446 -25.61 -27.85 45.39
C LEU A 446 -26.39 -28.89 46.22
N SER A 447 -27.54 -29.34 45.74
CA SER A 447 -28.37 -30.32 46.45
C SER A 447 -27.64 -31.65 46.61
N ILE A 448 -26.91 -32.10 45.58
CA ILE A 448 -26.10 -33.33 45.64
C ILE A 448 -24.97 -33.17 46.65
N SER A 449 -24.24 -32.05 46.61
CA SER A 449 -23.15 -31.78 47.55
C SER A 449 -23.66 -31.77 49.00
N LEU A 450 -24.75 -31.06 49.29
CA LEU A 450 -25.37 -31.02 50.62
C LEU A 450 -25.88 -32.40 51.08
N ALA A 451 -26.47 -33.19 50.19
CA ALA A 451 -26.92 -34.55 50.50
C ALA A 451 -25.74 -35.45 50.90
N VAL A 452 -24.62 -35.38 50.17
CA VAL A 452 -23.40 -36.15 50.50
C VAL A 452 -22.83 -35.68 51.83
N VAL A 453 -22.72 -34.38 52.07
CA VAL A 453 -22.24 -33.82 53.35
C VAL A 453 -23.12 -34.28 54.51
N PHE A 454 -24.44 -34.28 54.35
CA PHE A 454 -25.36 -34.79 55.37
C PHE A 454 -25.09 -36.26 55.73
N VAL A 455 -24.91 -37.13 54.73
CA VAL A 455 -24.58 -38.55 54.96
C VAL A 455 -23.21 -38.69 55.66
N VAL A 456 -22.22 -37.89 55.27
CA VAL A 456 -20.89 -37.88 55.92
C VAL A 456 -20.98 -37.43 57.39
N LEU A 457 -21.77 -36.38 57.69
CA LEU A 457 -21.98 -35.90 59.06
C LEU A 457 -22.65 -36.97 59.93
N LEU A 458 -23.68 -37.65 59.41
CA LEU A 458 -24.30 -38.78 60.10
C LEU A 458 -23.30 -39.92 60.34
N THR A 459 -22.42 -40.19 59.37
CA THR A 459 -21.36 -41.19 59.52
C THR A 459 -20.40 -40.81 60.64
N PHE A 460 -19.94 -39.56 60.66
CA PHE A 460 -19.03 -39.06 61.69
C PHE A 460 -19.65 -39.09 63.10
N LEU A 461 -20.90 -38.66 63.23
CA LEU A 461 -21.65 -38.74 64.50
C LEU A 461 -21.82 -40.19 64.96
N ALA A 462 -22.09 -41.11 64.04
CA ALA A 462 -22.18 -42.54 64.34
C ALA A 462 -20.82 -43.13 64.76
N LEU A 463 -19.71 -42.74 64.13
CA LEU A 463 -18.36 -43.16 64.52
C LEU A 463 -17.97 -42.64 65.91
N ILE A 464 -18.21 -41.35 66.22
CA ILE A 464 -17.92 -40.77 67.53
C ILE A 464 -18.76 -41.47 68.61
N SER A 465 -20.05 -41.61 68.38
CA SER A 465 -20.96 -42.28 69.31
C SER A 465 -20.53 -43.74 69.53
N GLY A 466 -20.08 -44.42 68.47
CA GLY A 466 -19.54 -45.78 68.55
C GLY A 466 -18.23 -45.85 69.34
N ALA A 467 -17.33 -44.88 69.17
CA ALA A 467 -16.07 -44.82 69.90
C ALA A 467 -16.24 -44.49 71.39
N LEU A 468 -17.14 -43.54 71.71
CA LEU A 468 -17.43 -43.15 73.09
C LEU A 468 -18.29 -44.17 73.84
N GLY A 469 -19.22 -44.83 73.14
CA GLY A 469 -20.14 -45.80 73.72
C GLY A 469 -19.57 -47.21 73.89
N ALA A 470 -18.49 -47.56 73.20
CA ALA A 470 -17.93 -48.92 73.22
C ALA A 470 -16.94 -49.12 74.38
N SER A 471 -17.31 -49.93 75.38
CA SER A 471 -16.39 -50.34 76.43
C SER A 471 -15.55 -51.57 76.05
N PRO A 472 -14.29 -51.67 76.50
CA PRO A 472 -13.46 -52.88 76.44
C PRO A 472 -14.03 -54.12 77.12
N SER A 473 -14.95 -53.91 78.07
CA SER A 473 -15.46 -54.92 78.99
C SER A 473 -16.87 -55.41 78.65
N ASP A 474 -17.52 -54.83 77.64
CA ASP A 474 -18.88 -55.18 77.27
C ASP A 474 -18.90 -56.47 76.44
N THR A 475 -19.73 -57.45 76.83
CA THR A 475 -20.05 -58.59 75.97
C THR A 475 -21.04 -58.16 74.88
N PRO A 476 -21.23 -58.95 73.80
CA PRO A 476 -22.16 -58.59 72.72
C PRO A 476 -23.59 -58.26 73.17
N SER A 477 -24.11 -58.89 74.23
CA SER A 477 -25.44 -58.63 74.80
C SER A 477 -25.48 -57.46 75.78
N THR A 478 -24.36 -57.06 76.41
CA THR A 478 -24.33 -55.98 77.41
C THR A 478 -23.85 -54.61 76.89
N ARG A 479 -23.73 -54.44 75.57
CA ARG A 479 -23.28 -53.18 74.96
C ARG A 479 -24.17 -52.00 75.35
N SER A 480 -23.56 -50.84 75.62
CA SER A 480 -24.26 -49.60 76.00
C SER A 480 -25.31 -49.14 74.98
N ASP A 481 -26.29 -48.36 75.42
CA ASP A 481 -27.33 -47.80 74.54
C ASP A 481 -26.74 -46.87 73.48
N ILE A 482 -25.68 -46.13 73.83
CA ILE A 482 -24.95 -45.23 72.91
C ILE A 482 -24.25 -46.04 71.80
N SER A 483 -23.57 -47.15 72.15
CA SER A 483 -22.96 -48.05 71.17
C SER A 483 -24.01 -48.70 70.26
N ASN A 484 -25.14 -49.13 70.84
CA ASN A 484 -26.22 -49.73 70.06
C ASN A 484 -26.86 -48.73 69.08
N CYS A 485 -27.11 -47.50 69.54
CA CYS A 485 -27.58 -46.40 68.71
C CYS A 485 -26.61 -46.09 67.57
N ALA A 486 -25.31 -46.01 67.86
CA ALA A 486 -24.26 -45.80 66.86
C ALA A 486 -24.26 -46.89 65.77
N GLY A 487 -24.37 -48.17 66.16
CA GLY A 487 -24.45 -49.28 65.21
C GLY A 487 -25.72 -49.27 64.34
N ASN A 488 -26.85 -48.80 64.88
CA ASN A 488 -28.08 -48.60 64.09
C ASN A 488 -27.98 -47.37 63.18
N ALA A 489 -27.34 -46.29 63.64
CA ALA A 489 -27.07 -45.10 62.83
C ALA A 489 -26.15 -45.42 61.64
N LEU A 490 -25.11 -46.23 61.82
CA LEU A 490 -24.26 -46.73 60.71
C LEU A 490 -25.07 -47.52 59.67
N MET A 491 -26.10 -48.27 60.10
CA MET A 491 -26.98 -49.00 59.17
C MET A 491 -27.93 -48.07 58.41
N CYS A 492 -28.38 -46.98 59.05
CA CYS A 492 -29.13 -45.92 58.37
C CYS A 492 -28.25 -45.24 57.29
N VAL A 493 -27.01 -44.90 57.65
CA VAL A 493 -25.99 -44.36 56.73
C VAL A 493 -25.77 -45.29 55.53
N VAL A 494 -25.62 -46.60 55.76
CA VAL A 494 -25.51 -47.60 54.68
C VAL A 494 -26.70 -47.53 53.71
N GLY A 495 -27.92 -47.42 54.24
CA GLY A 495 -29.13 -47.24 53.43
C GLY A 495 -29.11 -45.96 52.58
N LEU A 496 -28.64 -44.85 53.16
CA LEU A 496 -28.53 -43.57 52.45
C LEU A 496 -27.46 -43.60 51.34
N TYR A 497 -26.33 -44.29 51.55
CA TYR A 497 -25.34 -44.51 50.49
C TYR A 497 -25.90 -45.38 49.35
N PHE A 498 -26.63 -46.46 49.65
CA PHE A 498 -27.30 -47.25 48.62
C PHE A 498 -28.33 -46.43 47.82
N PHE A 499 -29.10 -45.56 48.49
CA PHE A 499 -30.09 -44.69 47.85
C PHE A 499 -29.43 -43.64 46.94
N SER A 500 -28.40 -42.95 47.44
CA SER A 500 -27.71 -41.90 46.69
C SER A 500 -26.85 -42.45 45.53
N ALA A 501 -26.48 -43.73 45.56
CA ALA A 501 -25.66 -44.37 44.53
C ALA A 501 -26.28 -44.27 43.12
N PHE A 502 -27.60 -44.30 42.97
CA PHE A 502 -28.28 -44.14 41.67
C PHE A 502 -27.92 -42.80 41.03
N PHE A 503 -28.20 -41.71 41.75
CA PHE A 503 -28.00 -40.35 41.24
C PHE A 503 -26.53 -40.02 41.01
N LEU A 504 -25.65 -40.42 41.94
CA LEU A 504 -24.21 -40.15 41.84
C LEU A 504 -23.57 -40.87 40.65
N ASN A 505 -23.85 -42.16 40.46
CA ASN A 505 -23.27 -42.93 39.35
C ASN A 505 -23.90 -42.54 38.00
N LEU A 506 -25.18 -42.14 37.97
CA LEU A 506 -25.80 -41.64 36.74
C LEU A 506 -25.13 -40.35 36.26
N ILE A 507 -24.94 -39.38 37.16
CA ILE A 507 -24.29 -38.10 36.82
C ILE A 507 -22.81 -38.31 36.51
N LEU A 508 -22.13 -39.19 37.24
CA LEU A 508 -20.75 -39.59 36.95
C LEU A 508 -20.64 -40.14 35.52
N ALA A 509 -21.52 -41.04 35.10
CA ALA A 509 -21.48 -41.61 33.76
C ALA A 509 -21.61 -40.54 32.67
N VAL A 510 -22.56 -39.61 32.83
CA VAL A 510 -22.80 -38.52 31.86
C VAL A 510 -21.62 -37.55 31.82
N THR A 511 -21.17 -37.07 32.98
CA THR A 511 -20.09 -36.08 33.06
C THR A 511 -18.74 -36.67 32.65
N PHE A 512 -18.45 -37.95 32.95
CA PHE A 512 -17.27 -38.65 32.46
C PHE A 512 -17.29 -38.82 30.94
N PHE A 513 -18.43 -39.23 30.36
CA PHE A 513 -18.53 -39.39 28.91
C PHE A 513 -18.30 -38.06 28.17
N ILE A 514 -18.92 -36.98 28.64
CA ILE A 514 -18.74 -35.64 28.07
C ILE A 514 -17.31 -35.14 28.27
N GLY A 515 -16.79 -35.18 29.51
CA GLY A 515 -15.45 -34.71 29.86
C GLY A 515 -14.35 -35.47 29.13
N ALA A 516 -14.46 -36.79 29.03
CA ALA A 516 -13.47 -37.61 28.33
C ALA A 516 -13.40 -37.28 26.83
N ASN A 517 -14.53 -37.18 26.14
CA ASN A 517 -14.52 -36.80 24.72
C ASN A 517 -14.06 -35.34 24.52
N ALA A 518 -14.48 -34.42 25.39
CA ALA A 518 -14.07 -33.02 25.33
C ALA A 518 -12.55 -32.84 25.56
N THR A 519 -11.95 -33.64 26.45
CA THR A 519 -10.50 -33.63 26.69
C THR A 519 -9.72 -34.04 25.46
N VAL A 520 -10.13 -35.13 24.80
CA VAL A 520 -9.49 -35.61 23.57
C VAL A 520 -9.64 -34.58 22.43
N LEU A 521 -10.79 -33.92 22.34
CA LEU A 521 -11.02 -32.82 21.41
C LEU A 521 -10.11 -31.61 21.70
N CYS A 522 -9.97 -31.21 22.96
CA CYS A 522 -9.08 -30.13 23.39
C CYS A 522 -7.62 -30.41 23.02
N LYS A 523 -7.14 -31.63 23.28
CA LYS A 523 -5.78 -32.04 22.91
C LYS A 523 -5.56 -31.95 21.40
N SER A 524 -6.52 -32.46 20.62
CA SER A 524 -6.45 -32.48 19.15
C SER A 524 -6.64 -31.09 18.52
N ALA A 525 -7.37 -30.20 19.18
CA ALA A 525 -7.49 -28.80 18.75
C ALA A 525 -6.18 -28.05 19.00
N ALA A 526 -5.56 -28.25 20.17
CA ALA A 526 -4.33 -27.57 20.55
C ALA A 526 -3.14 -27.91 19.62
N ASP A 527 -3.03 -29.15 19.14
CA ASP A 527 -1.98 -29.59 18.21
C ASP A 527 -2.36 -29.44 16.72
N LEU A 528 -3.54 -28.89 16.43
CA LEU A 528 -4.15 -28.71 15.11
C LEU A 528 -4.57 -30.01 14.38
N SER A 529 -4.33 -31.19 14.97
CA SER A 529 -4.71 -32.47 14.35
C SER A 529 -6.21 -32.59 14.13
N LEU A 530 -7.02 -31.89 14.93
CA LEU A 530 -8.46 -31.79 14.74
C LEU A 530 -8.81 -31.14 13.40
N LEU A 531 -8.12 -30.06 13.03
CA LEU A 531 -8.35 -29.38 11.75
C LEU A 531 -7.81 -30.23 10.58
N GLU A 532 -6.59 -30.77 10.73
CA GLU A 532 -5.94 -31.62 9.72
C GLU A 532 -6.81 -32.81 9.30
N ASN A 533 -7.42 -33.48 10.27
CA ASN A 533 -8.23 -34.68 10.03
C ASN A 533 -9.73 -34.38 9.83
N THR A 534 -10.16 -33.12 9.79
CA THR A 534 -11.58 -32.77 9.59
C THR A 534 -11.77 -31.70 8.52
N ILE A 535 -11.58 -30.43 8.86
CA ILE A 535 -11.83 -29.28 7.97
C ILE A 535 -10.89 -29.29 6.77
N ASP A 536 -9.65 -29.71 6.97
CA ASP A 536 -8.62 -29.74 5.92
C ASP A 536 -8.60 -31.04 5.13
N ASP A 537 -9.40 -32.04 5.53
CA ASP A 537 -9.56 -33.26 4.76
C ASP A 537 -10.60 -33.04 3.64
N PRO A 538 -10.20 -33.08 2.35
CA PRO A 538 -11.12 -32.87 1.23
C PRO A 538 -12.20 -33.95 1.16
N SER A 539 -12.03 -35.13 1.77
CA SER A 539 -13.09 -36.14 1.87
C SER A 539 -14.26 -35.69 2.76
N THR A 540 -14.07 -34.70 3.63
CA THR A 540 -15.11 -34.16 4.51
C THR A 540 -16.13 -33.36 3.72
N LEU A 541 -15.70 -32.26 3.08
CA LEU A 541 -16.56 -31.31 2.38
C LEU A 541 -16.45 -31.41 0.85
N GLY A 542 -15.57 -32.25 0.29
CA GLY A 542 -15.34 -32.32 -1.17
C GLY A 542 -14.59 -31.12 -1.74
N TYR A 543 -14.13 -30.19 -0.89
CA TYR A 543 -13.35 -29.00 -1.26
C TYR A 543 -12.61 -28.46 -0.02
N TYR A 544 -11.58 -27.64 -0.24
CA TYR A 544 -10.88 -26.87 0.79
C TYR A 544 -11.61 -25.55 1.08
N PRO A 545 -12.15 -25.34 2.30
CA PRO A 545 -13.00 -24.18 2.60
C PRO A 545 -12.31 -22.82 2.44
N VAL A 546 -11.07 -22.70 2.92
CA VAL A 546 -10.29 -21.46 2.83
C VAL A 546 -10.03 -21.09 1.37
N SER A 547 -9.64 -22.08 0.55
CA SER A 547 -9.40 -21.87 -0.88
C SER A 547 -10.67 -21.46 -1.62
N LYS A 548 -11.81 -22.10 -1.33
CA LYS A 548 -13.10 -21.73 -1.92
C LYS A 548 -13.51 -20.30 -1.57
N ALA A 549 -13.32 -19.89 -0.31
CA ALA A 549 -13.69 -18.56 0.16
C ALA A 549 -12.81 -17.44 -0.44
N VAL A 550 -11.48 -17.63 -0.47
CA VAL A 550 -10.54 -16.57 -0.88
C VAL A 550 -10.30 -16.57 -2.40
N LEU A 551 -10.09 -17.74 -2.98
CA LEU A 551 -9.72 -17.89 -4.39
C LEU A 551 -10.92 -18.16 -5.29
N GLY A 552 -12.10 -18.48 -4.73
CA GLY A 552 -13.26 -18.95 -5.51
C GLY A 552 -13.08 -20.37 -6.06
N ASN A 553 -11.96 -21.04 -5.73
CA ASN A 553 -11.62 -22.37 -6.22
C ASN A 553 -11.37 -23.31 -5.03
N GLY A 554 -12.27 -24.25 -4.78
CA GLY A 554 -12.16 -25.19 -3.66
C GLY A 554 -11.22 -26.39 -3.88
N ILE A 555 -10.54 -26.48 -5.03
CA ILE A 555 -9.69 -27.63 -5.39
C ILE A 555 -8.23 -27.44 -4.92
N ILE A 556 -7.77 -26.19 -4.80
CA ILE A 556 -6.39 -25.89 -4.42
C ILE A 556 -6.18 -26.27 -2.94
N ASP A 557 -5.11 -27.01 -2.67
CA ASP A 557 -4.77 -27.53 -1.33
C ASP A 557 -4.26 -26.39 -0.43
N ILE A 558 -5.20 -25.69 0.21
CA ILE A 558 -4.95 -24.65 1.22
C ILE A 558 -5.64 -25.08 2.51
N ARG A 559 -4.82 -25.52 3.47
CA ARG A 559 -5.24 -26.07 4.76
C ARG A 559 -5.19 -25.02 5.86
N LEU A 560 -6.26 -24.91 6.65
CA LEU A 560 -6.35 -23.99 7.78
C LEU A 560 -5.33 -24.33 8.88
N SER A 561 -5.08 -25.62 9.13
CA SER A 561 -4.03 -26.07 10.05
C SER A 561 -2.64 -25.57 9.62
N ASP A 562 -2.28 -25.69 8.34
CA ASP A 562 -1.00 -25.20 7.82
C ASP A 562 -0.88 -23.68 7.87
N ILE A 563 -1.97 -22.95 7.59
CA ILE A 563 -2.04 -21.50 7.77
C ILE A 563 -1.73 -21.15 9.23
N LEU A 564 -2.47 -21.72 10.19
CA LEU A 564 -2.30 -21.43 11.62
C LEU A 564 -0.89 -21.80 12.11
N ARG A 565 -0.34 -22.94 11.65
CA ARG A 565 1.02 -23.37 12.00
C ARG A 565 2.06 -22.36 11.50
N ARG A 566 1.95 -21.88 10.26
CA ARG A 566 2.91 -20.93 9.66
C ARG A 566 2.68 -19.48 10.10
N CYS A 567 1.48 -19.11 10.55
CA CYS A 567 1.22 -17.81 11.18
C CYS A 567 1.99 -17.61 12.49
N SER A 568 2.39 -18.70 13.16
CA SER A 568 3.31 -18.60 14.30
C SER A 568 4.72 -18.10 13.92
N GLN A 569 5.09 -18.18 12.63
CA GLN A 569 6.40 -17.83 12.07
C GLN A 569 6.36 -16.49 11.28
N THR A 570 5.42 -15.60 11.61
CA THR A 570 5.26 -14.25 10.99
C THR A 570 5.17 -14.29 9.46
N LYS A 571 4.42 -15.24 8.91
CA LYS A 571 4.16 -15.36 7.47
C LYS A 571 2.98 -14.48 7.04
N THR A 572 2.94 -14.09 5.76
CA THR A 572 1.88 -13.23 5.22
C THR A 572 0.72 -14.04 4.61
N PRO A 573 -0.48 -13.46 4.52
CA PRO A 573 -1.61 -14.02 3.78
C PRO A 573 -1.27 -14.28 2.32
N TRP A 574 -0.40 -13.47 1.72
CA TRP A 574 -0.03 -13.61 0.32
C TRP A 574 0.62 -14.97 0.05
N GLU A 575 1.63 -15.34 0.85
CA GLU A 575 2.31 -16.63 0.75
C GLU A 575 1.38 -17.79 1.15
N LEU A 576 0.59 -17.61 2.21
CA LEU A 576 -0.23 -18.69 2.78
C LEU A 576 -1.47 -19.03 1.95
N LEU A 577 -2.09 -18.03 1.34
CA LEU A 577 -3.28 -18.19 0.50
C LEU A 577 -2.94 -18.36 -0.98
N GLN A 578 -1.64 -18.45 -1.31
CA GLN A 578 -1.13 -18.61 -2.69
C GLN A 578 -1.69 -17.55 -3.65
N LEU A 579 -1.74 -16.28 -3.22
CA LEU A 579 -2.43 -15.22 -3.97
C LEU A 579 -1.83 -14.94 -5.35
N ASP A 580 -0.57 -15.35 -5.60
CA ASP A 580 0.05 -15.30 -6.93
C ASP A 580 -0.73 -16.11 -7.99
N SER A 581 -1.55 -17.11 -7.59
CA SER A 581 -2.40 -17.86 -8.53
C SER A 581 -3.60 -17.05 -9.04
N LYS A 582 -4.00 -16.00 -8.32
CA LYS A 582 -5.12 -15.12 -8.66
C LYS A 582 -4.65 -13.75 -9.18
N PHE A 583 -3.57 -13.23 -8.61
CA PHE A 583 -2.98 -11.93 -8.96
C PHE A 583 -1.56 -12.11 -9.48
N ASN A 584 -1.43 -12.20 -10.79
CA ASN A 584 -0.14 -12.37 -11.44
C ASN A 584 0.50 -11.03 -11.78
N PHE A 585 1.74 -10.81 -11.33
CA PHE A 585 2.53 -9.60 -11.56
C PHE A 585 3.39 -9.61 -12.84
N GLU A 586 3.44 -10.71 -13.61
CA GLU A 586 4.32 -10.81 -14.78
C GLU A 586 4.08 -9.68 -15.78
N ASN A 587 2.82 -9.38 -16.11
CA ASN A 587 2.46 -8.27 -17.00
C ASN A 587 2.88 -6.89 -16.47
N MET A 588 2.98 -6.75 -15.14
CA MET A 588 3.41 -5.51 -14.50
C MET A 588 4.93 -5.36 -14.55
N LYS A 589 5.67 -6.47 -14.55
CA LYS A 589 7.14 -6.47 -14.66
C LYS A 589 7.62 -6.28 -16.10
N SER A 590 6.85 -6.74 -17.09
CA SER A 590 7.19 -6.65 -18.51
C SER A 590 6.68 -5.37 -19.20
N TYR A 591 6.36 -4.32 -18.44
CA TYR A 591 5.78 -3.08 -18.99
C TYR A 591 6.71 -2.36 -19.98
N LYS A 592 8.02 -2.51 -19.81
CA LYS A 592 9.04 -1.92 -20.69
C LYS A 592 8.94 -2.44 -22.11
N ASP A 593 8.41 -3.65 -22.32
CA ASP A 593 8.24 -4.25 -23.65
C ASP A 593 7.17 -3.54 -24.49
N LYS A 594 6.28 -2.76 -23.83
CA LYS A 594 5.27 -1.92 -24.50
C LYS A 594 5.82 -0.56 -24.94
N ILE A 595 6.95 -0.13 -24.38
CA ILE A 595 7.55 1.18 -24.67
C ILE A 595 8.37 1.06 -25.95
N PRO A 596 8.24 2.00 -26.91
CA PRO A 596 9.07 2.00 -28.10
C PRO A 596 10.58 1.97 -27.74
N PRO A 597 11.42 1.28 -28.53
CA PRO A 597 12.85 1.24 -28.29
C PRO A 597 13.43 2.64 -28.16
N LEU A 598 14.27 2.85 -27.14
CA LEU A 598 14.85 4.16 -26.86
C LEU A 598 15.58 4.74 -28.10
N ASP A 599 16.28 3.91 -28.86
CA ASP A 599 17.00 4.34 -30.06
C ASP A 599 16.07 4.93 -31.14
N GLU A 600 14.82 4.44 -31.24
CA GLU A 600 13.82 4.96 -32.16
C GLU A 600 13.34 6.35 -31.72
N ILE A 601 13.05 6.51 -30.43
CA ILE A 601 12.64 7.80 -29.85
C ILE A 601 13.77 8.83 -30.02
N LEU A 602 15.02 8.43 -29.73
CA LEU A 602 16.19 9.29 -29.88
C LEU A 602 16.45 9.66 -31.34
N ALA A 603 16.25 8.75 -32.30
CA ALA A 603 16.34 9.07 -33.71
C ALA A 603 15.32 10.15 -34.12
N GLY A 604 14.07 10.05 -33.62
CA GLY A 604 13.04 11.06 -33.82
C GLY A 604 13.41 12.43 -33.26
N ILE A 605 13.98 12.48 -32.06
CA ILE A 605 14.49 13.72 -31.43
C ILE A 605 15.67 14.29 -32.22
N ASN A 606 16.63 13.46 -32.60
CA ASN A 606 17.82 13.88 -33.32
C ASN A 606 17.45 14.55 -34.65
N SER A 607 16.57 13.94 -35.44
CA SER A 607 16.08 14.55 -36.70
C SER A 607 15.44 15.93 -36.48
N THR A 608 14.71 16.09 -35.37
CA THR A 608 14.05 17.36 -35.03
C THR A 608 15.04 18.48 -34.71
N ILE A 609 16.22 18.14 -34.18
CA ILE A 609 17.28 19.10 -33.83
C ILE A 609 18.12 19.48 -35.05
N THR A 610 18.41 18.53 -35.94
CA THR A 610 19.23 18.77 -37.13
C THR A 610 18.48 19.48 -38.25
N ASP A 611 17.16 19.24 -38.36
CA ASP A 611 16.35 19.70 -39.51
C ASP A 611 15.75 21.10 -39.30
N VAL A 612 16.37 21.92 -38.44
CA VAL A 612 15.87 23.26 -38.10
C VAL A 612 16.24 24.26 -39.20
N GLU A 613 15.26 24.69 -39.98
CA GLU A 613 15.43 25.69 -41.03
C GLU A 613 15.28 27.12 -40.48
N LEU A 614 16.40 27.74 -40.06
CA LEU A 614 16.37 29.12 -39.54
C LEU A 614 16.41 30.20 -40.62
N VAL A 615 17.00 29.88 -41.76
CA VAL A 615 17.12 30.79 -42.91
C VAL A 615 16.51 30.07 -44.10
N SER A 616 15.37 30.59 -44.56
CA SER A 616 14.63 30.02 -45.68
C SER A 616 15.50 29.91 -46.93
N ASP A 617 15.21 28.91 -47.76
CA ASP A 617 15.87 28.77 -49.06
C ASP A 617 15.72 30.03 -49.94
N ASP A 618 14.61 30.75 -49.83
CA ASP A 618 14.40 32.04 -50.52
C ASP A 618 15.34 33.14 -49.99
N THR A 619 15.50 33.25 -48.67
CA THR A 619 16.49 34.18 -48.08
C THR A 619 17.91 33.79 -48.47
N ARG A 620 18.22 32.49 -48.50
CA ARG A 620 19.52 31.98 -48.92
C ARG A 620 19.81 32.35 -50.37
N LYS A 621 18.83 32.21 -51.25
CA LYS A 621 18.92 32.68 -52.63
C LYS A 621 19.09 34.19 -52.70
N ALA A 622 18.37 34.96 -51.88
CA ALA A 622 18.53 36.42 -51.84
C ALA A 622 19.93 36.85 -51.37
N ILE A 623 20.52 36.15 -50.40
CA ILE A 623 21.92 36.34 -49.98
C ILE A 623 22.87 36.01 -51.14
N ASN A 624 22.70 34.86 -51.80
CA ASN A 624 23.55 34.46 -52.92
C ASN A 624 23.50 35.44 -54.09
N ASP A 625 22.32 35.92 -54.43
CA ASP A 625 22.12 36.87 -55.52
C ASP A 625 22.78 38.24 -55.24
N THR A 626 23.13 38.52 -53.99
CA THR A 626 23.93 39.71 -53.62
C THR A 626 25.31 39.67 -54.26
N TYR A 627 25.90 38.47 -54.41
CA TYR A 627 27.18 38.28 -55.10
C TYR A 627 27.07 38.46 -56.62
N THR A 628 25.86 38.37 -57.19
CA THR A 628 25.62 38.46 -58.63
C THR A 628 24.86 39.73 -59.01
N ALA A 629 24.74 40.71 -58.10
CA ALA A 629 23.96 41.93 -58.33
C ALA A 629 24.64 42.91 -59.31
N GLY A 630 25.93 42.70 -59.64
CA GLY A 630 26.72 43.51 -60.57
C GLY A 630 27.42 44.70 -59.93
N VAL A 631 27.09 45.05 -58.68
CA VAL A 631 27.67 46.19 -57.95
C VAL A 631 29.19 46.01 -57.75
N GLN A 632 29.65 44.76 -57.59
CA GLN A 632 31.06 44.41 -57.49
C GLN A 632 31.86 44.61 -58.78
N GLU A 633 31.17 44.74 -59.92
CA GLU A 633 31.77 44.90 -61.25
C GLU A 633 31.83 46.38 -61.68
N ILE A 634 31.29 47.29 -60.88
CA ILE A 634 31.31 48.73 -61.16
C ILE A 634 32.77 49.23 -61.17
N GLU A 635 33.17 49.81 -62.28
CA GLU A 635 34.47 50.46 -62.46
C GLU A 635 34.53 51.82 -61.74
N PHE A 636 34.57 51.81 -60.39
CA PHE A 636 34.52 53.01 -59.55
C PHE A 636 35.59 54.06 -59.89
N PHE A 637 36.75 53.64 -60.41
CA PHE A 637 37.82 54.54 -60.82
C PHE A 637 37.40 55.54 -61.91
N LYS A 638 36.44 55.19 -62.77
CA LYS A 638 35.93 56.08 -63.83
C LYS A 638 35.24 57.33 -63.26
N TYR A 639 34.55 57.20 -62.13
CA TYR A 639 33.94 58.34 -61.43
C TYR A 639 35.03 59.30 -60.91
N SER A 640 36.08 58.75 -60.29
CA SER A 640 37.19 59.56 -59.78
C SER A 640 37.99 60.24 -60.90
N MET A 641 38.15 59.60 -62.05
CA MET A 641 38.83 60.21 -63.21
C MET A 641 38.05 61.42 -63.76
N GLU A 642 36.75 61.26 -64.02
CA GLU A 642 35.96 62.32 -64.65
C GLU A 642 35.64 63.47 -63.68
N THR A 643 35.47 63.19 -62.38
CA THR A 643 35.24 64.24 -61.37
C THR A 643 36.49 65.07 -61.03
N ALA A 644 37.69 64.59 -61.39
CA ALA A 644 38.95 65.32 -61.22
C ALA A 644 39.25 66.28 -62.39
N LEU A 645 38.54 66.18 -63.51
CA LEU A 645 38.68 67.08 -64.66
C LEU A 645 37.91 68.39 -64.44
N PRO A 646 38.42 69.54 -64.92
CA PRO A 646 37.64 70.76 -64.91
C PRO A 646 36.43 70.63 -65.86
N LEU A 647 35.34 71.35 -65.59
CA LEU A 647 34.15 71.30 -66.46
C LEU A 647 34.45 71.89 -67.86
N ILE A 648 35.36 72.86 -67.93
CA ILE A 648 35.81 73.52 -69.16
C ILE A 648 37.32 73.32 -69.30
N LYS A 649 37.76 73.01 -70.52
CA LYS A 649 39.16 72.77 -70.87
C LYS A 649 40.07 73.92 -70.45
N ASN A 650 41.26 73.57 -69.97
CA ASN A 650 42.26 74.51 -69.44
C ASN A 650 41.77 75.34 -68.24
N ASN A 651 40.69 74.94 -67.57
CA ASN A 651 40.08 75.68 -66.46
C ASN A 651 39.69 77.13 -66.82
N LEU A 652 39.21 77.32 -68.05
CA LEU A 652 38.80 78.63 -68.55
C LEU A 652 37.60 79.18 -67.75
N LEU A 653 37.73 80.40 -67.24
CA LEU A 653 36.61 81.12 -66.62
C LEU A 653 35.68 81.69 -67.69
N LEU A 654 34.49 81.09 -67.81
CA LEU A 654 33.52 81.43 -68.85
C LEU A 654 33.06 82.89 -68.77
N THR A 655 32.92 83.45 -67.56
CA THR A 655 32.56 84.85 -67.31
C THR A 655 33.65 85.83 -67.73
N THR A 656 34.93 85.49 -67.51
CA THR A 656 36.06 86.28 -68.01
C THR A 656 36.09 86.27 -69.54
N PHE A 657 35.95 85.10 -70.14
CA PHE A 657 35.89 84.97 -71.60
C PHE A 657 34.67 85.71 -72.19
N ALA A 658 33.51 85.65 -71.54
CA ALA A 658 32.32 86.41 -71.94
C ALA A 658 32.53 87.93 -71.85
N ASN A 659 33.28 88.42 -70.85
CA ASN A 659 33.66 89.83 -70.74
C ASN A 659 34.66 90.26 -71.82
N ASP A 660 35.59 89.39 -72.22
CA ASP A 660 36.49 89.64 -73.34
C ASP A 660 35.71 89.75 -74.66
N VAL A 661 34.72 88.87 -74.86
CA VAL A 661 33.77 88.95 -75.98
C VAL A 661 32.95 90.24 -75.93
N GLY A 662 32.51 90.67 -74.74
CA GLY A 662 31.82 91.95 -74.54
C GLY A 662 32.68 93.16 -74.89
N THR A 663 33.93 93.17 -74.44
CA THR A 663 34.90 94.23 -74.74
C THR A 663 35.20 94.28 -76.24
N ALA A 664 35.26 93.12 -76.89
CA ALA A 664 35.37 93.01 -78.34
C ALA A 664 34.12 93.56 -79.06
N ALA A 665 32.92 93.37 -78.51
CA ALA A 665 31.67 93.91 -79.02
C ALA A 665 31.59 95.44 -78.93
N ASP A 666 32.02 96.02 -77.81
CA ASP A 666 32.03 97.48 -77.59
C ASP A 666 33.06 98.20 -78.46
N SER A 667 34.09 97.48 -78.92
CA SER A 667 35.11 97.99 -79.84
C SER A 667 34.75 97.84 -81.34
N GLN A 668 33.57 97.29 -81.69
CA GLN A 668 33.18 97.08 -83.09
C GLN A 668 32.62 98.34 -83.77
N VAL A 669 32.87 98.46 -85.07
CA VAL A 669 32.31 99.52 -85.91
C VAL A 669 30.91 99.13 -86.44
N SER A 670 30.70 97.84 -86.75
CA SER A 670 29.40 97.31 -87.19
C SER A 670 28.49 96.98 -86.02
N THR A 671 27.31 97.61 -85.97
CA THR A 671 26.28 97.36 -84.96
C THR A 671 25.72 95.94 -85.02
N ALA A 672 25.71 95.31 -86.20
CA ALA A 672 25.28 93.92 -86.38
C ALA A 672 26.27 92.94 -85.76
N ILE A 673 27.59 93.17 -85.93
CA ILE A 673 28.64 92.33 -85.34
C ILE A 673 28.71 92.55 -83.82
N ALA A 674 28.58 93.80 -83.36
CA ALA A 674 28.46 94.12 -81.93
C ALA A 674 27.26 93.41 -81.29
N GLY A 675 26.10 93.37 -81.97
CA GLY A 675 24.91 92.64 -81.53
C GLY A 675 25.13 91.13 -81.40
N LYS A 676 25.78 90.50 -82.40
CA LYS A 676 26.13 89.07 -82.35
C LYS A 676 27.10 88.75 -81.22
N LEU A 677 28.13 89.56 -81.01
CA LEU A 677 29.09 89.36 -79.92
C LEU A 677 28.45 89.56 -78.53
N ARG A 678 27.54 90.54 -78.36
CA ARG A 678 26.76 90.66 -77.12
C ARG A 678 25.87 89.45 -76.87
N SER A 679 25.21 88.93 -77.91
CA SER A 679 24.43 87.69 -77.82
C SER A 679 25.28 86.49 -77.39
N VAL A 680 26.53 86.39 -77.88
CA VAL A 680 27.46 85.33 -77.44
C VAL A 680 27.89 85.53 -76.00
N LYS A 681 28.21 86.76 -75.58
CA LYS A 681 28.51 87.08 -74.17
C LYS A 681 27.36 86.66 -73.26
N ASP A 682 26.13 87.03 -73.60
CA ASP A 682 24.95 86.72 -72.79
C ASP A 682 24.69 85.21 -72.77
N ALA A 683 24.86 84.52 -73.90
CA ALA A 683 24.77 83.05 -73.96
C ALA A 683 25.83 82.37 -73.09
N LEU A 684 27.06 82.86 -73.06
CA LEU A 684 28.14 82.33 -72.21
C LEU A 684 27.89 82.60 -70.72
N ASN A 685 27.37 83.78 -70.34
CA ASN A 685 26.97 84.06 -68.96
C ASN A 685 25.80 83.17 -68.51
N ASN A 686 24.77 83.03 -69.35
CA ASN A 686 23.66 82.11 -69.07
C ASN A 686 24.14 80.66 -68.94
N LEU A 687 25.10 80.24 -69.77
CA LEU A 687 25.69 78.91 -69.67
C LEU A 687 26.49 78.70 -68.38
N HIS A 688 27.17 79.75 -67.90
CA HIS A 688 27.84 79.73 -66.60
C HIS A 688 26.83 79.54 -65.46
N ASP A 689 25.78 80.37 -65.42
CA ASP A 689 24.80 80.38 -64.33
C ASP A 689 23.94 79.10 -64.33
N ASP A 690 23.42 78.71 -65.49
CA ASP A 690 22.50 77.57 -65.61
C ASP A 690 23.20 76.21 -65.57
N THR A 691 24.51 76.16 -65.80
CA THR A 691 25.20 74.87 -66.06
C THR A 691 26.44 74.70 -65.22
N ILE A 692 27.37 75.66 -65.20
CA ILE A 692 28.62 75.52 -64.43
C ILE A 692 28.35 75.61 -62.92
N ILE A 693 27.60 76.62 -62.46
CA ILE A 693 27.29 76.80 -61.04
C ILE A 693 26.52 75.60 -60.48
N ILE A 694 25.59 75.03 -61.26
CA ILE A 694 24.80 73.86 -60.84
C ILE A 694 25.62 72.57 -60.88
N SER A 695 26.50 72.39 -61.87
CA SER A 695 27.29 71.16 -62.02
C SER A 695 28.37 71.02 -60.95
N GLN A 696 28.97 72.14 -60.50
CA GLN A 696 30.09 72.11 -59.56
C GLN A 696 29.81 71.37 -58.23
N PRO A 697 28.71 71.65 -57.49
CA PRO A 697 28.37 70.89 -56.30
C PRO A 697 28.04 69.41 -56.60
N LEU A 698 27.38 69.13 -57.73
CA LEU A 698 27.05 67.76 -58.15
C LEU A 698 28.29 66.92 -58.45
N VAL A 699 29.35 67.50 -59.02
CA VAL A 699 30.64 66.82 -59.22
C VAL A 699 31.30 66.45 -57.90
N GLY A 700 31.26 67.37 -56.92
CA GLY A 700 31.75 67.12 -55.56
C GLY A 700 30.98 66.00 -54.87
N GLU A 701 29.64 66.04 -54.95
CA GLU A 701 28.77 64.99 -54.41
C GLU A 701 28.99 63.64 -55.09
N LEU A 702 29.18 63.60 -56.42
CA LEU A 702 29.43 62.37 -57.17
C LEU A 702 30.72 61.69 -56.70
N SER A 703 31.79 62.46 -56.48
CA SER A 703 33.07 61.93 -56.00
C SER A 703 32.92 61.30 -54.59
N GLN A 704 32.26 61.99 -53.67
CA GLN A 704 32.05 61.49 -52.31
C GLN A 704 31.09 60.29 -52.27
N LYS A 705 29.94 60.37 -52.95
CA LYS A 705 28.92 59.33 -52.92
C LYS A 705 29.36 58.06 -53.65
N SER A 706 30.17 58.16 -54.71
CA SER A 706 30.72 56.98 -55.40
C SER A 706 31.73 56.21 -54.52
N GLN A 707 32.57 56.89 -53.74
CA GLN A 707 33.46 56.23 -52.76
C GLN A 707 32.67 55.59 -51.61
N LEU A 708 31.64 56.28 -51.12
CA LEU A 708 30.75 55.71 -50.11
C LEU A 708 30.01 54.48 -50.63
N LEU A 709 29.55 54.52 -51.88
CA LEU A 709 28.89 53.41 -52.56
C LEU A 709 29.81 52.18 -52.64
N MET A 710 31.08 52.36 -53.03
CA MET A 710 32.08 51.30 -53.03
C MET A 710 32.25 50.67 -51.64
N THR A 711 32.34 51.48 -50.59
CA THR A 711 32.47 51.01 -49.21
C THR A 711 31.23 50.23 -48.75
N LYS A 712 30.03 50.74 -49.04
CA LYS A 712 28.76 50.08 -48.72
C LYS A 712 28.65 48.71 -49.42
N ASN A 713 29.07 48.61 -50.67
CA ASN A 713 29.08 47.34 -51.40
C ASN A 713 29.99 46.30 -50.73
N MET A 714 31.22 46.67 -50.34
CA MET A 714 32.13 45.76 -49.62
C MET A 714 31.53 45.27 -48.30
N ASN A 715 30.87 46.15 -47.55
CA ASN A 715 30.23 45.79 -46.28
C ASN A 715 29.09 44.78 -46.49
N VAL A 716 28.28 44.96 -47.53
CA VAL A 716 27.21 44.03 -47.90
C VAL A 716 27.78 42.64 -48.24
N LEU A 717 28.85 42.56 -49.04
CA LEU A 717 29.49 41.29 -49.40
C LEU A 717 30.14 40.58 -48.20
N ASN A 718 30.76 41.35 -47.29
CA ASN A 718 31.34 40.82 -46.07
C ASN A 718 30.28 40.23 -45.13
N ASP A 719 29.14 40.90 -44.98
CA ASP A 719 28.02 40.41 -44.17
C ASP A 719 27.39 39.15 -44.77
N ALA A 720 27.18 39.12 -46.09
CA ALA A 720 26.70 37.93 -46.80
C ALA A 720 27.62 36.72 -46.53
N ASN A 721 28.95 36.91 -46.60
CA ASN A 721 29.92 35.84 -46.36
C ASN A 721 29.92 35.41 -44.89
N LYS A 722 29.76 36.36 -43.97
CA LYS A 722 29.66 36.09 -42.54
C LYS A 722 28.43 35.27 -42.19
N ILE A 723 27.30 35.48 -42.86
CA ILE A 723 26.07 34.69 -42.66
C ILE A 723 26.31 33.21 -43.03
N ASP A 724 26.98 32.93 -44.16
CA ASP A 724 27.29 31.55 -44.56
C ASP A 724 28.18 30.85 -43.52
N LEU A 725 29.21 31.52 -43.01
CA LEU A 725 30.09 31.00 -41.95
C LEU A 725 29.34 30.74 -40.63
N LEU A 726 28.44 31.64 -40.25
CA LEU A 726 27.61 31.48 -39.04
C LEU A 726 26.62 30.32 -39.19
N ARG A 727 26.08 30.10 -40.40
CA ARG A 727 25.20 28.96 -40.70
C ARG A 727 25.94 27.63 -40.55
N GLU A 728 27.15 27.50 -41.11
CA GLU A 728 27.96 26.29 -40.96
C GLU A 728 28.33 26.02 -39.50
N ARG A 729 28.72 27.07 -38.76
CA ARG A 729 29.01 26.96 -37.33
C ARG A 729 27.79 26.47 -36.55
N LEU A 730 26.61 27.02 -36.82
CA LEU A 730 25.39 26.61 -36.14
C LEU A 730 25.06 25.15 -36.45
N LYS A 731 25.19 24.73 -37.72
CA LYS A 731 24.96 23.35 -38.12
C LYS A 731 25.87 22.39 -37.34
N LEU A 732 27.16 22.72 -37.20
CA LEU A 732 28.08 21.93 -36.37
C LEU A 732 27.65 21.88 -34.89
N ILE A 733 27.16 22.99 -34.32
CA ILE A 733 26.67 23.01 -32.94
C ILE A 733 25.47 22.09 -32.78
N LEU A 734 24.51 22.10 -33.70
CA LEU A 734 23.31 21.28 -33.63
C LEU A 734 23.61 19.79 -33.90
N ASP A 735 24.37 19.49 -34.96
CA ASP A 735 24.71 18.13 -35.41
C ASP A 735 25.69 17.41 -34.46
N SER A 736 26.43 18.15 -33.61
CA SER A 736 27.36 17.60 -32.62
C SER A 736 26.85 17.80 -31.20
N ASP A 737 27.04 19.01 -30.64
CA ASP A 737 26.78 19.30 -29.24
C ASP A 737 25.29 19.14 -28.92
N GLY A 738 24.42 19.61 -29.81
CA GLY A 738 22.96 19.53 -29.67
C GLY A 738 22.47 18.09 -29.55
N LEU A 739 22.93 17.20 -30.44
CA LEU A 739 22.59 15.78 -30.38
C LEU A 739 23.11 15.10 -29.11
N VAL A 740 24.36 15.36 -28.71
CA VAL A 740 24.92 14.77 -27.49
C VAL A 740 24.11 15.19 -26.26
N LEU A 741 23.84 16.49 -26.12
CA LEU A 741 23.09 17.05 -24.99
C LEU A 741 21.65 16.53 -24.94
N ALA A 742 20.95 16.48 -26.08
CA ALA A 742 19.58 15.97 -26.15
C ALA A 742 19.51 14.48 -25.80
N ASN A 743 20.43 13.67 -26.34
CA ASN A 743 20.48 12.25 -26.07
C ASN A 743 20.83 11.96 -24.61
N GLU A 744 21.76 12.69 -24.00
CA GLU A 744 22.10 12.55 -22.58
C GLU A 744 20.91 12.91 -21.69
N ALA A 745 20.26 14.05 -21.94
CA ALA A 745 19.07 14.48 -21.20
C ALA A 745 17.90 13.49 -21.35
N GLY A 746 17.65 13.00 -22.58
CA GLY A 746 16.61 12.03 -22.87
C GLY A 746 16.86 10.68 -22.19
N LYS A 747 18.08 10.15 -22.29
CA LYS A 747 18.50 8.91 -21.60
C LYS A 747 18.34 9.01 -20.09
N LYS A 748 18.83 10.11 -19.51
CA LYS A 748 18.75 10.35 -18.06
C LYS A 748 17.31 10.42 -17.57
N SER A 749 16.47 11.17 -18.27
CA SER A 749 15.06 11.33 -17.91
C SER A 749 14.29 10.02 -18.02
N LEU A 750 14.44 9.28 -19.13
CA LEU A 750 13.79 7.98 -19.28
C LEU A 750 14.28 6.97 -18.23
N SER A 751 15.59 6.86 -18.01
CA SER A 751 16.15 5.95 -17.01
C SER A 751 15.61 6.24 -15.61
N ARG A 752 15.41 7.52 -15.28
CA ARG A 752 14.84 7.95 -14.00
C ARG A 752 13.36 7.59 -13.89
N THR A 753 12.56 7.89 -14.92
CA THR A 753 11.13 7.54 -14.95
C THR A 753 10.91 6.03 -14.80
N LEU A 754 11.62 5.22 -15.58
CA LEU A 754 11.51 3.76 -15.52
C LEU A 754 12.07 3.22 -14.19
N GLY A 755 13.15 3.83 -13.68
CA GLY A 755 13.73 3.47 -12.39
C GLY A 755 12.76 3.67 -11.22
N TRP A 756 11.98 4.74 -11.20
CA TRP A 756 10.94 4.95 -10.19
C TRP A 756 9.82 3.91 -10.26
N MET A 757 9.41 3.55 -11.48
CA MET A 757 8.41 2.51 -11.69
C MET A 757 8.92 1.14 -11.20
N ASP A 758 10.16 0.79 -11.54
CA ASP A 758 10.80 -0.45 -11.10
C ASP A 758 10.92 -0.51 -9.57
N GLN A 759 11.39 0.58 -8.94
CA GLN A 759 11.50 0.69 -7.49
C GLN A 759 10.14 0.48 -6.80
N TYR A 760 9.08 1.09 -7.33
CA TYR A 760 7.73 0.89 -6.79
C TYR A 760 7.26 -0.55 -6.95
N LEU A 761 7.44 -1.16 -8.13
CA LEU A 761 7.01 -2.53 -8.38
C LEU A 761 7.76 -3.52 -7.50
N GLU A 762 9.07 -3.37 -7.35
CA GLU A 762 9.90 -4.21 -6.50
C GLU A 762 9.52 -4.08 -5.02
N ASP A 763 9.42 -2.84 -4.50
CA ASP A 763 9.01 -2.59 -3.11
C ASP A 763 7.60 -3.11 -2.83
N THR A 764 6.66 -2.84 -3.74
CA THR A 764 5.27 -3.28 -3.61
C THR A 764 5.16 -4.80 -3.60
N ILE A 765 5.75 -5.49 -4.58
CA ILE A 765 5.70 -6.96 -4.65
C ILE A 765 6.37 -7.58 -3.42
N ASN A 766 7.50 -7.02 -2.97
CA ASN A 766 8.17 -7.48 -1.76
C ASN A 766 7.29 -7.28 -0.51
N LYS A 767 6.70 -6.09 -0.32
CA LYS A 767 5.80 -5.81 0.81
C LYS A 767 4.57 -6.71 0.79
N LEU A 768 3.91 -6.87 -0.36
CA LEU A 768 2.75 -7.75 -0.49
C LEU A 768 3.09 -9.20 -0.10
N ARG A 769 4.23 -9.72 -0.58
CA ARG A 769 4.65 -11.10 -0.31
C ARG A 769 5.17 -11.32 1.10
N ASN A 770 5.86 -10.34 1.69
CA ASN A 770 6.67 -10.58 2.90
C ASN A 770 6.28 -9.75 4.13
N HIS A 771 5.48 -8.69 3.99
CA HIS A 771 5.24 -7.75 5.10
C HIS A 771 3.76 -7.42 5.34
N VAL A 772 2.91 -7.37 4.32
CA VAL A 772 1.50 -6.99 4.46
C VAL A 772 0.72 -8.11 5.16
N GLY A 773 0.02 -7.75 6.23
CA GLY A 773 -0.96 -8.59 6.92
C GLY A 773 -0.38 -9.69 7.80
N ASP A 774 0.70 -9.45 8.55
CA ASP A 774 1.27 -10.45 9.49
C ASP A 774 0.18 -11.22 10.25
N CYS A 775 0.08 -12.53 10.00
CA CYS A 775 -1.05 -13.33 10.47
C CYS A 775 -0.88 -13.91 11.88
N HIS A 776 0.16 -13.50 12.61
CA HIS A 776 0.32 -13.84 14.04
C HIS A 776 -0.93 -13.56 14.90
N PRO A 777 -1.69 -12.46 14.72
CA PRO A 777 -2.92 -12.21 15.46
C PRO A 777 -3.99 -13.29 15.25
N ILE A 778 -4.10 -13.86 14.05
CA ILE A 778 -5.04 -14.95 13.76
C ILE A 778 -4.64 -16.23 14.49
N ARG A 779 -3.33 -16.54 14.56
CA ARG A 779 -2.85 -17.65 15.39
C ARG A 779 -3.15 -17.41 16.87
N ASN A 780 -2.93 -16.19 17.36
CA ASN A 780 -3.23 -15.84 18.75
C ASN A 780 -4.72 -16.00 19.07
N VAL A 781 -5.63 -15.57 18.17
CA VAL A 781 -7.07 -15.79 18.33
C VAL A 781 -7.39 -17.28 18.51
N TYR A 782 -6.84 -18.14 17.65
CA TYR A 782 -7.06 -19.59 17.74
C TYR A 782 -6.51 -20.18 19.05
N ASP A 783 -5.27 -19.83 19.42
CA ASP A 783 -4.62 -20.35 20.63
C ASP A 783 -5.36 -19.94 21.90
N VAL A 784 -5.81 -18.68 21.99
CA VAL A 784 -6.58 -18.19 23.15
C VAL A 784 -7.95 -18.84 23.18
N LEU A 785 -8.65 -18.96 22.04
CA LEU A 785 -9.94 -19.66 21.98
C LEU A 785 -9.85 -21.11 22.45
N VAL A 786 -8.89 -21.88 21.92
CA VAL A 786 -8.73 -23.28 22.29
C VAL A 786 -8.31 -23.40 23.76
N SER A 787 -7.28 -22.67 24.18
CA SER A 787 -6.79 -22.72 25.57
C SER A 787 -7.88 -22.34 26.56
N ASP A 788 -8.56 -21.21 26.38
CA ASP A 788 -9.53 -20.71 27.36
C ASP A 788 -10.80 -21.57 27.41
N VAL A 789 -11.25 -22.14 26.28
CA VAL A 789 -12.38 -23.09 26.27
C VAL A 789 -12.00 -24.36 27.03
N CYS A 790 -10.80 -24.90 26.80
CA CYS A 790 -10.34 -26.09 27.49
C CYS A 790 -10.15 -25.84 28.99
N ASP A 791 -9.52 -24.73 29.34
CA ASP A 791 -9.17 -24.39 30.72
C ASP A 791 -10.39 -23.93 31.55
N ASN A 792 -11.39 -23.30 30.94
CA ASN A 792 -12.55 -22.77 31.67
C ASN A 792 -13.83 -23.60 31.53
N ALA A 793 -13.95 -24.46 30.52
CA ALA A 793 -15.12 -25.32 30.34
C ALA A 793 -14.80 -26.80 30.61
N VAL A 794 -13.83 -27.35 29.88
CA VAL A 794 -13.50 -28.79 29.95
C VAL A 794 -12.90 -29.14 31.30
N SER A 795 -12.02 -28.29 31.83
CA SER A 795 -11.40 -28.43 33.15
C SER A 795 -12.42 -28.60 34.29
N LEU A 796 -13.53 -27.85 34.23
CA LEU A 796 -14.59 -27.92 35.24
C LEU A 796 -15.38 -29.23 35.17
N VAL A 797 -15.70 -29.70 33.97
CA VAL A 797 -16.38 -30.99 33.77
C VAL A 797 -15.48 -32.14 34.21
N ASN A 798 -14.18 -32.03 33.93
CA ASN A 798 -13.17 -33.00 34.33
C ASN A 798 -13.02 -33.12 35.85
N ALA A 799 -12.88 -31.98 36.52
CA ALA A 799 -12.84 -31.94 37.98
C ALA A 799 -14.14 -32.50 38.60
N LEU A 800 -15.30 -32.25 37.98
CA LEU A 800 -16.60 -32.71 38.47
C LEU A 800 -16.71 -34.23 38.44
N TRP A 801 -16.46 -34.88 37.29
CA TRP A 801 -16.58 -36.33 37.20
C TRP A 801 -15.54 -37.03 38.09
N LEU A 802 -14.34 -36.45 38.24
CA LEU A 802 -13.32 -36.99 39.13
C LEU A 802 -13.80 -36.97 40.60
N CYS A 803 -14.39 -35.85 41.06
CA CYS A 803 -14.95 -35.75 42.41
C CYS A 803 -16.10 -36.76 42.62
N LEU A 804 -17.01 -36.89 41.64
CA LEU A 804 -18.10 -37.86 41.70
C LEU A 804 -17.58 -39.30 41.72
N GLY A 805 -16.50 -39.59 41.00
CA GLY A 805 -15.82 -40.88 41.00
C GLY A 805 -15.22 -41.23 42.37
N VAL A 806 -14.57 -40.25 43.02
CA VAL A 806 -14.05 -40.39 44.40
C VAL A 806 -15.20 -40.70 45.36
N ILE A 807 -16.31 -39.94 45.30
CA ILE A 807 -17.47 -40.18 46.17
C ILE A 807 -18.05 -41.58 45.91
N ALA A 808 -18.25 -41.97 44.64
CA ALA A 808 -18.80 -43.26 44.28
C ALA A 808 -17.92 -44.42 44.79
N MET A 809 -16.61 -44.37 44.54
CA MET A 809 -15.67 -45.41 44.96
C MET A 809 -15.62 -45.56 46.49
N PHE A 810 -15.41 -44.44 47.22
CA PHE A 810 -15.29 -44.50 48.68
C PHE A 810 -16.63 -44.74 49.37
N SER A 811 -17.77 -44.45 48.76
CA SER A 811 -19.08 -44.82 49.29
C SER A 811 -19.27 -46.34 49.35
N VAL A 812 -18.85 -47.08 48.32
CA VAL A 812 -18.93 -48.55 48.30
C VAL A 812 -18.02 -49.17 49.37
N ILE A 813 -16.79 -48.66 49.48
CA ILE A 813 -15.85 -49.09 50.54
C ILE A 813 -16.46 -48.79 51.92
N THR A 814 -17.02 -47.60 52.11
CA THR A 814 -17.66 -47.18 53.36
C THR A 814 -18.87 -48.06 53.70
N ILE A 815 -19.70 -48.44 52.72
CA ILE A 815 -20.83 -49.37 52.93
C ILE A 815 -20.33 -50.68 53.54
N ILE A 816 -19.33 -51.31 52.92
CA ILE A 816 -18.79 -52.61 53.36
C ILE A 816 -18.25 -52.51 54.79
N LEU A 817 -17.47 -51.47 55.07
CA LEU A 817 -16.85 -51.25 56.38
C LEU A 817 -17.87 -50.89 57.46
N CYS A 818 -18.87 -50.05 57.15
CA CYS A 818 -19.96 -49.71 58.08
C CYS A 818 -20.79 -50.95 58.45
N VAL A 819 -21.08 -51.83 57.49
CA VAL A 819 -21.79 -53.09 57.75
C VAL A 819 -21.00 -53.97 58.73
N ARG A 820 -19.68 -54.07 58.53
CA ARG A 820 -18.78 -54.82 59.42
C ARG A 820 -18.68 -54.18 60.81
N LEU A 821 -18.46 -52.88 60.89
CA LEU A 821 -18.34 -52.16 62.16
C LEU A 821 -19.63 -52.20 62.99
N ALA A 822 -20.80 -52.04 62.36
CA ALA A 822 -22.08 -52.08 63.04
C ALA A 822 -22.36 -53.44 63.72
N LYS A 823 -21.86 -54.56 63.16
CA LYS A 823 -21.92 -55.88 63.82
C LYS A 823 -21.23 -55.85 65.19
N HIS A 824 -20.17 -55.06 65.32
CA HIS A 824 -19.41 -54.91 66.55
C HIS A 824 -19.95 -53.81 67.48
N LEU A 825 -20.93 -53.00 67.09
CA LEU A 825 -21.49 -51.91 67.92
C LEU A 825 -22.92 -52.19 68.41
N ARG A 826 -23.76 -52.88 67.62
CA ARG A 826 -25.16 -53.22 67.98
C ARG A 826 -25.26 -54.28 69.06
N ARG A 827 -26.26 -54.21 69.94
CA ARG A 827 -26.51 -55.21 70.98
C ARG A 827 -27.01 -56.52 70.36
N ALA A 828 -26.48 -57.66 70.81
CA ALA A 828 -26.91 -58.99 70.42
C ALA A 828 -27.98 -59.54 71.39
N LYS A 829 -28.81 -60.47 70.93
CA LYS A 829 -29.72 -61.23 71.79
C LYS A 829 -28.97 -62.41 72.41
N THR A 830 -29.25 -62.68 73.68
CA THR A 830 -28.78 -63.87 74.41
C THR A 830 -29.57 -65.09 73.96
N GLY A 831 -28.96 -66.29 73.90
CA GLY A 831 -29.65 -67.52 73.49
C GLY A 831 -30.93 -67.81 74.28
N ASP A 832 -30.94 -67.46 75.57
CA ASP A 832 -32.10 -67.63 76.46
C ASP A 832 -33.30 -66.73 76.09
N ASP A 833 -33.07 -65.59 75.41
CA ASP A 833 -34.15 -64.68 74.98
C ASP A 833 -34.87 -65.19 73.72
N ILE A 834 -34.30 -66.14 72.98
CA ILE A 834 -34.85 -66.70 71.74
C ILE A 834 -35.79 -67.88 72.05
N ASP A 835 -35.48 -68.65 73.09
CA ASP A 835 -36.31 -69.78 73.53
C ASP A 835 -37.66 -69.34 74.12
N LEU A 836 -37.81 -68.07 74.55
CA LEU A 836 -39.07 -67.54 75.08
C LEU A 836 -40.07 -67.08 74.00
N TYR A 837 -39.63 -66.90 72.75
CA TYR A 837 -40.43 -66.31 71.66
C TYR A 837 -40.64 -67.24 70.46
N SER A 838 -40.23 -68.52 70.53
CA SER A 838 -40.25 -69.46 69.40
C SER A 838 -41.28 -70.60 69.50
N GLU A 839 -42.40 -70.40 70.22
CA GLU A 839 -43.62 -71.21 70.01
C GLU A 839 -44.55 -70.55 68.96
N GLU A 840 -44.09 -70.39 67.72
CA GLU A 840 -44.94 -70.36 66.52
C GLU A 840 -44.07 -70.19 65.25
N SER A 841 -43.33 -71.23 64.88
CA SER A 841 -43.10 -71.55 63.46
C SER A 841 -42.57 -72.97 63.34
N THR A 842 -43.36 -73.82 62.68
CA THR A 842 -43.02 -75.21 62.39
C THR A 842 -41.83 -75.27 61.43
N SER A 843 -40.69 -75.75 61.93
CA SER A 843 -39.53 -76.14 61.14
C SER A 843 -39.47 -77.66 61.04
N ASN A 844 -39.68 -78.17 59.82
CA ASN A 844 -39.42 -79.55 59.45
C ASN A 844 -37.92 -79.72 59.16
N TYR A 845 -37.33 -80.76 59.77
CA TYR A 845 -35.98 -81.34 59.57
C TYR A 845 -34.78 -80.68 60.26
N GLY A 846 -34.12 -81.46 61.14
CA GLY A 846 -32.68 -81.32 61.44
C GLY A 846 -32.25 -81.60 62.89
N VAL A 847 -32.17 -82.88 63.25
CA VAL A 847 -31.54 -83.55 64.43
C VAL A 847 -30.76 -82.69 65.46
N PRO A 848 -31.05 -82.78 66.79
CA PRO A 848 -30.34 -82.07 67.84
C PRO A 848 -29.03 -82.75 68.28
N LEU A 849 -27.91 -82.03 68.22
CA LEU A 849 -26.65 -82.36 68.91
C LEU A 849 -26.71 -81.85 70.36
N ARG A 850 -27.42 -82.59 71.22
CA ARG A 850 -27.24 -82.54 72.69
C ARG A 850 -26.97 -83.94 73.20
N LEU A 851 -25.72 -84.37 73.06
CA LEU A 851 -25.09 -85.41 73.86
C LEU A 851 -23.68 -84.91 74.17
N PHE A 852 -23.23 -85.07 75.42
CA PHE A 852 -22.02 -84.49 76.04
C PHE A 852 -22.22 -83.00 76.41
N GLU A 853 -22.31 -82.55 77.66
CA GLU A 853 -21.97 -83.12 78.96
C GLU A 853 -22.96 -82.63 80.04
N LYS A 854 -23.33 -83.55 80.93
CA LYS A 854 -24.03 -83.30 82.19
C LYS A 854 -22.94 -83.13 83.25
N PHE A 855 -22.79 -81.94 83.85
CA PHE A 855 -22.23 -81.82 85.20
C PHE A 855 -23.10 -80.91 86.07
N PRO A 856 -23.27 -81.22 87.36
CA PRO A 856 -24.32 -80.63 88.18
C PRO A 856 -23.92 -79.28 88.78
N LYS A 857 -24.94 -78.44 88.98
CA LYS A 857 -24.89 -77.17 89.71
C LYS A 857 -24.29 -77.35 91.12
N ILE A 858 -23.20 -76.64 91.42
CA ILE A 858 -22.80 -76.35 92.81
C ILE A 858 -23.29 -74.94 93.15
N ASN A 859 -24.00 -74.83 94.27
CA ASN A 859 -24.63 -73.59 94.72
C ASN A 859 -23.98 -73.10 96.02
N LYS A 860 -23.89 -71.76 96.13
CA LYS A 860 -23.62 -70.91 97.32
C LYS A 860 -22.20 -70.86 97.89
N LYS A 861 -21.65 -69.63 97.95
CA LYS A 861 -21.61 -68.84 99.19
C LYS A 861 -21.30 -67.35 98.93
N ARG A 862 -22.11 -66.48 99.57
CA ARG A 862 -21.79 -65.07 99.83
C ARG A 862 -20.60 -65.00 100.78
N PHE A 863 -19.63 -64.12 100.50
CA PHE A 863 -18.80 -63.49 101.51
C PHE A 863 -18.64 -62.01 101.18
N ALA A 864 -19.04 -61.16 102.11
CA ALA A 864 -18.79 -59.73 102.11
C ALA A 864 -17.60 -59.45 103.05
N TRP A 865 -16.70 -58.54 102.66
CA TRP A 865 -16.49 -57.23 103.32
C TRP A 865 -15.08 -56.65 103.08
N ARG A 866 -15.08 -55.31 103.04
CA ARG A 866 -14.05 -54.32 103.42
C ARG A 866 -13.08 -53.76 102.35
N LYS A 867 -13.25 -52.45 102.13
CA LYS A 867 -12.21 -51.47 101.77
C LYS A 867 -11.14 -51.39 102.87
N PRO A 868 -9.91 -50.98 102.51
CA PRO A 868 -9.39 -49.71 103.03
C PRO A 868 -8.62 -48.91 101.94
N SER A 869 -8.84 -47.59 101.83
CA SER A 869 -7.95 -46.50 102.27
C SER A 869 -6.95 -46.00 101.20
N SER A 870 -7.17 -44.78 100.71
CA SER A 870 -6.16 -43.81 100.21
C SER A 870 -5.14 -43.46 101.33
N PRO A 871 -4.03 -42.71 101.15
CA PRO A 871 -3.69 -41.64 100.15
C PRO A 871 -2.17 -41.70 99.74
N PRO A 872 -1.37 -40.65 99.39
CA PRO A 872 -1.64 -39.23 99.12
C PRO A 872 -0.95 -38.56 97.88
N ASP A 873 -1.55 -37.43 97.49
CA ASP A 873 -1.02 -36.12 97.07
C ASP A 873 0.36 -35.93 96.42
N SER A 874 0.39 -35.17 95.31
CA SER A 874 1.06 -33.84 95.14
C SER A 874 1.34 -33.52 93.63
N PRO A 875 1.60 -32.26 93.20
CA PRO A 875 0.60 -31.42 92.54
C PRO A 875 1.15 -30.71 91.26
N PRO A 876 0.77 -29.46 90.87
CA PRO A 876 0.01 -29.18 89.64
C PRO A 876 0.81 -28.42 88.56
N ALA A 877 0.31 -28.41 87.33
CA ALA A 877 0.66 -27.37 86.34
C ALA A 877 -0.57 -26.96 85.51
N THR A 878 -0.91 -25.70 85.71
CA THR A 878 -1.92 -24.86 85.06
C THR A 878 -1.62 -24.60 83.58
N SER A 879 -2.64 -24.54 82.73
CA SER A 879 -2.98 -23.33 81.97
C SER A 879 -4.29 -23.49 81.19
N TRP A 880 -5.12 -22.46 81.29
CA TRP A 880 -6.47 -22.32 80.77
C TRP A 880 -6.51 -21.90 79.30
N SER A 881 -7.34 -22.61 78.53
CA SER A 881 -8.43 -22.15 77.65
C SER A 881 -8.53 -20.71 77.12
N ASN A 882 -8.85 -20.67 75.81
CA ASN A 882 -9.81 -19.80 75.08
C ASN A 882 -9.40 -18.32 74.89
N TYR A 883 -9.43 -17.75 73.68
CA TYR A 883 -10.39 -17.89 72.58
C TYR A 883 -9.72 -18.04 71.21
#